data_AF-A0A962QT13-F1
#
_entry.id   AF-A0A962QT13-F1
#
_cell.length_a   1.000
_cell.length_b   1.000
_cell.length_c   1.000
_cell.angle_alpha   90.00
_cell.angle_beta   90.00
_cell.angle_gamma   90.00
#
_symmetry.space_group_name_H-M   'P 1'
#
loop_
_entity.id
_entity.type
_entity.pdbx_description
1 polymer ?
#
loop_
_entity_poly.entity_id
_entity_poly.type
_entity_poly.pdbx_seq_one_letter_code
_entity_poly.pdbx_strand_id
1 'polypeptide(L)'
;MRKPYIADTKPKAVALKSGETVWWCSCGRSKTQPFCDGSHAGTEFVPVEFTAGKDDRYFFCQCKRTANPPLCDGAHKQVTQDELDAQDGLRTAWYKVAEADELREGEVRAVQAGTQSIALTFHDGQVGALDNACPHQGGPLAEGSIECNDGDRDCWLRCPWHGWDFHPLNGRSPGAHDDGVKTYPVELRDDGIYVSVQESTRHTPTLSDLMAETMVNWGVTHVFGMVGHSNLGLADALRLQEEQGRLQYIGIRHEGAAAFAASGYAKLTGRPAACMSIAGPGATNMLTGLWDAKVDRAPVLALTGQVNSQVLGPGAFQEIDLASAYAPVARFSQTVLRDSNPVELMNLACKTAIVERDVAHLIFPDEVQTLPADDRAKAGAPGGRLGDRRMLPAIDCLADALQRLKDAKRPVVIVGYGALGRMEHVLKLAHKLKAPVLTTFKAKGQIADDHPLAAGVLGRSGTPVASWCMNESDLLLVLGASFANHTGISAGKPIIQVDFDAMTLGKFHPVDLPVLGEIGLTAEWLWRALPEDTGSVDQLPALAERWRIWRDEKAARRERDRGKGVNSATLFEILAEKVPADAVVAVDVGNNTYSFGRYFECRGQRVLMSGYLGSIGFAFPAAMGAWAATRAQPDYRGRKVVSVSGDGGFGQYMAEFTTAVQYGMSITHVVLNNGELGKISKEQRAGHWPVWQTTLRNPDFAAFAKSCGGLGIRVDNPDELHGALKRALAYEGPALVEVMTDVELI
;
A
#
# COMPACT_ATOMS: atom_id res chain seq x y z
N MET A 1 33.26 15.09 19.15
CA MET A 1 33.07 15.37 20.59
C MET A 1 31.73 16.07 20.74
N ARG A 2 30.85 15.55 21.60
CA ARG A 2 29.58 16.20 21.94
C ARG A 2 29.90 17.47 22.73
N LYS A 3 29.13 18.54 22.48
CA LYS A 3 29.21 19.77 23.29
C LYS A 3 28.50 19.54 24.65
N PRO A 4 29.02 20.10 25.76
CA PRO A 4 28.34 20.03 27.05
C PRO A 4 27.03 20.83 27.01
N TYR A 5 26.06 20.40 27.83
CA TYR A 5 24.75 21.06 27.92
C TYR A 5 24.89 22.39 28.69
N ILE A 6 24.34 23.48 28.15
CA ILE A 6 24.25 24.79 28.80
C ILE A 6 23.11 24.70 29.81
N ALA A 7 23.45 24.59 31.09
CA ALA A 7 22.46 24.50 32.16
C ALA A 7 21.78 25.85 32.45
N ASP A 8 22.53 26.94 32.37
CA ASP A 8 22.05 28.31 32.60
C ASP A 8 23.07 29.28 31.96
N THR A 9 22.61 30.44 31.51
CA THR A 9 23.46 31.55 31.05
C THR A 9 23.94 32.44 32.20
N LYS A 10 23.44 32.24 33.42
CA LYS A 10 23.91 32.93 34.63
C LYS A 10 24.84 32.04 35.45
N PRO A 11 26.00 32.54 35.91
CA PRO A 11 26.85 31.76 36.82
C PRO A 11 26.18 31.57 38.18
N LYS A 12 26.42 30.43 38.82
CA LYS A 12 25.90 30.15 40.17
C LYS A 12 26.92 30.58 41.23
N ALA A 13 26.51 31.50 42.10
CA ALA A 13 27.28 31.82 43.29
C ALA A 13 27.16 30.74 44.36
N VAL A 14 28.28 30.22 44.86
CA VAL A 14 28.34 29.25 45.96
C VAL A 14 29.37 29.72 47.00
N ALA A 15 28.99 29.73 48.28
CA ALA A 15 29.91 30.02 49.37
C ALA A 15 30.63 28.73 49.78
N LEU A 16 31.96 28.74 49.80
CA LEU A 16 32.80 27.60 50.18
C LEU A 16 33.81 28.03 51.23
N LYS A 17 34.13 27.15 52.18
CA LYS A 17 35.19 27.35 53.16
C LYS A 17 36.54 26.91 52.62
N SER A 18 37.62 27.46 53.14
CA SER A 18 38.98 27.02 52.81
C SER A 18 39.15 25.51 53.05
N GLY A 19 39.68 24.80 52.06
CA GLY A 19 39.86 23.35 52.06
C GLY A 19 38.62 22.54 51.65
N GLU A 20 37.46 23.18 51.42
CA GLU A 20 36.26 22.49 50.94
C GLU A 20 36.40 22.14 49.46
N THR A 21 36.19 20.86 49.13
CA THR A 21 36.25 20.32 47.77
C THR A 21 34.87 20.03 47.21
N VAL A 22 34.60 20.50 46.00
CA VAL A 22 33.37 20.24 45.25
C VAL A 22 33.67 19.72 43.85
N TRP A 23 32.71 19.03 43.25
CA TRP A 23 32.82 18.45 41.90
C TRP A 23 31.86 19.13 40.94
N TRP A 24 32.38 19.92 40.03
CA TRP A 24 31.61 20.64 39.03
C TRP A 24 31.14 19.73 37.89
N CYS A 25 29.87 19.84 37.53
CA CYS A 25 29.28 19.11 36.43
C CYS A 25 29.74 19.68 35.09
N SER A 26 30.65 18.99 34.42
CA SER A 26 31.15 19.39 33.10
C SER A 26 30.19 19.05 31.95
N CYS A 27 29.34 18.02 32.10
CA CYS A 27 28.37 17.65 31.07
C CYS A 27 27.13 18.56 31.01
N GLY A 28 26.86 19.31 32.07
CA GLY A 28 25.70 20.21 32.19
C GLY A 28 24.34 19.55 32.41
N ARG A 29 24.28 18.22 32.55
CA ARG A 29 23.03 17.46 32.67
C ARG A 29 22.59 17.14 34.10
N SER A 30 23.40 17.48 35.09
CA SER A 30 23.04 17.24 36.49
C SER A 30 21.80 18.03 36.89
N LYS A 31 20.95 17.44 37.74
CA LYS A 31 19.81 18.10 38.39
C LYS A 31 20.25 19.05 39.52
N THR A 32 21.48 18.91 40.03
CA THR A 32 22.05 19.69 41.14
C THR A 32 23.09 20.71 40.66
N GLN A 33 22.86 21.35 39.51
CA GLN A 33 23.80 22.34 38.97
C GLN A 33 24.17 23.40 40.04
N PRO A 34 25.45 23.79 40.12
CA PRO A 34 26.53 23.50 39.16
C PRO A 34 27.28 22.19 39.43
N PHE A 35 26.89 21.42 40.44
CA PHE A 35 27.62 20.24 40.91
C PHE A 35 27.15 18.94 40.27
N CYS A 36 28.02 17.94 40.24
CA CYS A 36 27.76 16.65 39.62
C CYS A 36 26.96 15.70 40.52
N ASP A 37 25.94 15.05 39.96
CA ASP A 37 25.11 14.00 40.59
C ASP A 37 25.28 12.61 39.95
N GLY A 38 26.23 12.45 39.03
CA GLY A 38 26.45 11.21 38.27
C GLY A 38 25.79 11.17 36.88
N SER A 39 25.04 12.22 36.48
CA SER A 39 24.39 12.30 35.15
C SER A 39 25.34 12.28 33.93
N HIS A 40 26.66 12.25 34.15
CA HIS A 40 27.68 12.09 33.11
C HIS A 40 27.99 10.61 32.77
N ALA A 41 27.46 9.65 33.53
CA ALA A 41 27.72 8.22 33.30
C ALA A 41 27.37 7.81 31.85
N GLY A 42 28.30 7.12 31.18
CA GLY A 42 28.15 6.73 29.78
C GLY A 42 28.44 7.84 28.76
N THR A 43 29.00 8.98 29.20
CA THR A 43 29.45 10.08 28.33
C THR A 43 30.96 10.28 28.42
N GLU A 44 31.53 11.10 27.53
CA GLU A 44 32.95 11.47 27.52
C GLU A 44 33.32 12.55 28.55
N PHE A 45 32.34 13.10 29.27
CA PHE A 45 32.53 14.18 30.22
C PHE A 45 32.95 13.68 31.61
N VAL A 46 34.00 14.26 32.18
CA VAL A 46 34.48 13.98 33.53
C VAL A 46 34.24 15.19 34.44
N PRO A 47 33.63 15.05 35.62
CA PRO A 47 33.46 16.16 36.57
C PRO A 47 34.81 16.79 36.96
N VAL A 48 34.82 18.10 37.18
CA VAL A 48 36.05 18.83 37.53
C VAL A 48 36.09 19.09 39.03
N GLU A 49 37.14 18.63 39.70
CA GLU A 49 37.40 18.88 41.11
C GLU A 49 37.82 20.34 41.35
N PHE A 50 37.31 20.94 42.42
CA PHE A 50 37.73 22.27 42.86
C PHE A 50 37.77 22.35 44.38
N THR A 51 38.93 22.74 44.90
CA THR A 51 39.15 22.98 46.33
C THR A 51 39.29 24.48 46.58
N ALA A 52 38.46 25.04 47.46
CA ALA A 52 38.51 26.44 47.79
C ALA A 52 39.79 26.78 48.59
N GLY A 53 40.55 27.78 48.16
CA GLY A 53 41.78 28.22 48.84
C GLY A 53 41.56 29.19 50.00
N LYS A 54 40.35 29.76 50.10
CA LYS A 54 39.92 30.67 51.16
C LYS A 54 38.39 30.65 51.28
N ASP A 55 37.88 31.14 52.41
CA ASP A 55 36.47 31.40 52.63
C ASP A 55 36.02 32.53 51.69
N ASP A 56 35.26 32.19 50.66
CA ASP A 56 34.79 33.16 49.66
C ASP A 56 33.53 32.65 48.94
N ARG A 57 32.93 33.54 48.15
CA ARG A 57 31.85 33.23 47.21
C ARG A 57 32.44 33.00 45.83
N TYR A 58 32.40 31.75 45.38
CA TYR A 58 32.88 31.33 44.07
C TYR A 58 31.72 31.29 43.06
N PHE A 59 31.96 31.78 41.84
CA PHE A 59 30.96 31.80 40.78
C PHE A 59 31.24 30.67 39.79
N PHE A 60 30.47 29.60 39.87
CA PHE A 60 30.63 28.44 39.01
C PHE A 60 29.96 28.66 37.65
N CYS A 61 30.63 28.22 36.59
CA CYS A 61 30.13 28.34 35.22
C CYS A 61 28.95 27.37 34.99
N GLN A 62 27.81 27.89 34.54
CA GLN A 62 26.65 27.06 34.16
C GLN A 62 26.51 26.89 32.64
N CYS A 63 27.09 27.77 31.82
CA CYS A 63 27.09 27.64 30.36
C CYS A 63 28.12 26.64 29.80
N LYS A 64 29.04 26.17 30.65
CA LYS A 64 30.08 25.18 30.32
C LYS A 64 31.08 25.61 29.23
N ARG A 65 31.17 26.93 28.96
CA ARG A 65 32.09 27.54 27.99
C ARG A 65 33.28 28.29 28.60
N THR A 66 33.42 28.23 29.93
CA THR A 66 34.56 28.86 30.60
C THR A 66 35.88 28.24 30.12
N ALA A 67 36.88 29.08 29.84
CA ALA A 67 38.26 28.65 29.61
C ALA A 67 38.98 28.31 30.93
N ASN A 68 38.41 28.70 32.06
CA ASN A 68 38.94 28.48 33.41
C ASN A 68 37.98 27.61 34.26
N PRO A 69 37.70 26.35 33.86
CA PRO A 69 36.80 25.50 34.62
C PRO A 69 37.34 25.26 36.05
N PRO A 70 36.47 25.21 37.07
CA PRO A 70 35.00 25.24 36.95
C PRO A 70 34.36 26.63 37.15
N LEU A 71 35.17 27.68 37.32
CA LEU A 71 34.69 29.04 37.61
C LEU A 71 34.28 29.78 36.35
N CYS A 72 33.40 30.76 36.49
CA CYS A 72 32.92 31.59 35.40
C CYS A 72 33.94 32.69 35.07
N ASP A 73 34.31 32.81 33.80
CA ASP A 73 35.18 33.84 33.23
C ASP A 73 34.41 34.90 32.40
N GLY A 74 33.07 34.76 32.30
CA GLY A 74 32.22 35.64 31.51
C GLY A 74 31.82 35.09 30.14
N ALA A 75 32.29 33.90 29.74
CA ALA A 75 31.98 33.29 28.44
C ALA A 75 30.46 33.12 28.17
N HIS A 76 29.62 33.09 29.21
CA HIS A 76 28.16 33.05 29.07
C HIS A 76 27.56 34.24 28.31
N LYS A 77 28.23 35.39 28.28
CA LYS A 77 27.77 36.58 27.52
C LYS A 77 27.84 36.40 26.00
N GLN A 78 28.58 35.40 25.54
CA GLN A 78 28.70 35.05 24.12
C GLN A 78 27.74 33.93 23.71
N VAL A 79 26.93 33.41 24.64
CA VAL A 79 25.87 32.45 24.31
C VAL A 79 24.72 33.21 23.66
N THR A 80 24.42 32.86 22.41
CA THR A 80 23.33 33.46 21.63
C THR A 80 22.00 32.75 21.90
N GLN A 81 20.88 33.40 21.59
CA GLN A 81 19.56 32.78 21.69
C GLN A 81 19.44 31.59 20.74
N ASP A 82 19.94 31.69 19.50
CA ASP A 82 19.96 30.58 18.55
C ASP A 82 20.71 29.34 19.08
N GLU A 83 21.72 29.52 19.93
CA GLU A 83 22.44 28.39 20.54
C GLU A 83 21.65 27.73 21.68
N LEU A 84 20.83 28.51 22.40
CA LEU A 84 19.90 27.98 23.40
C LEU A 84 18.75 27.26 22.70
N ASP A 85 18.17 27.90 21.68
CA ASP A 85 17.12 27.32 20.84
C ASP A 85 17.61 26.02 20.21
N ALA A 86 18.79 25.99 19.59
CA ALA A 86 19.38 24.78 19.02
C ALA A 86 19.64 23.68 20.07
N GLN A 87 19.98 24.04 21.30
CA GLN A 87 20.11 23.07 22.40
C GLN A 87 18.77 22.46 22.79
N ASP A 88 17.70 23.26 22.77
CA ASP A 88 16.33 22.82 23.03
C ASP A 88 15.70 22.12 21.82
N GLY A 89 16.43 22.12 20.70
CA GLY A 89 16.02 21.48 19.47
C GLY A 89 15.10 22.36 18.63
N LEU A 90 15.16 23.67 18.78
CA LEU A 90 14.53 24.66 17.93
C LEU A 90 15.54 25.21 16.92
N ARG A 91 15.07 25.62 15.75
CA ARG A 91 15.85 26.40 14.80
C ARG A 91 15.01 27.55 14.24
N THR A 92 15.65 28.69 14.07
CA THR A 92 15.14 29.79 13.26
C THR A 92 15.29 29.41 11.78
N ALA A 93 14.19 29.34 11.05
CA ALA A 93 14.18 29.05 9.61
C ALA A 93 13.49 30.19 8.86
N TRP A 94 14.11 30.65 7.78
CA TRP A 94 13.58 31.68 6.89
C TRP A 94 13.04 31.05 5.62
N TYR A 95 11.76 31.21 5.35
CA TYR A 95 11.09 30.69 4.16
C TYR A 95 10.74 31.82 3.21
N LYS A 96 11.08 31.67 1.93
CA LYS A 96 10.56 32.55 0.88
C LYS A 96 9.08 32.24 0.71
N VAL A 97 8.22 33.22 0.95
CA VAL A 97 6.75 33.05 0.92
C VAL A 97 6.07 33.84 -0.20
N ALA A 98 6.78 34.75 -0.85
CA ALA A 98 6.30 35.56 -1.96
C ALA A 98 7.47 36.09 -2.79
N GLU A 99 7.21 36.48 -4.03
CA GLU A 99 8.13 37.33 -4.81
C GLU A 99 8.09 38.78 -4.29
N ALA A 100 9.15 39.56 -4.56
CA ALA A 100 9.34 40.88 -3.93
C ALA A 100 8.29 41.93 -4.31
N ASP A 101 7.66 41.78 -5.48
CA ASP A 101 6.65 42.68 -6.07
C ASP A 101 5.28 42.02 -6.22
N GLU A 102 5.07 40.87 -5.59
CA GLU A 102 3.85 40.07 -5.76
C GLU A 102 2.63 40.67 -5.06
N LEU A 103 2.84 41.36 -3.93
CA LEU A 103 1.78 41.87 -3.05
C LEU A 103 1.28 43.25 -3.47
N ARG A 104 -0.03 43.45 -3.38
CA ARG A 104 -0.71 44.73 -3.65
C ARG A 104 -1.16 45.39 -2.35
N GLU A 105 -1.22 46.72 -2.34
CA GLU A 105 -1.66 47.49 -1.17
C GLU A 105 -3.05 47.05 -0.71
N GLY A 106 -3.19 46.76 0.58
CA GLY A 106 -4.43 46.24 1.19
C GLY A 106 -4.65 44.74 1.04
N GLU A 107 -3.73 44.00 0.39
CA GLU A 107 -3.87 42.56 0.18
C GLU A 107 -3.61 41.77 1.48
N VAL A 108 -4.39 40.70 1.64
CA VAL A 108 -4.22 39.67 2.65
C VAL A 108 -4.27 38.33 1.93
N ARG A 109 -3.31 37.44 2.21
CA ARG A 109 -3.29 36.12 1.60
C ARG A 109 -2.66 35.06 2.48
N ALA A 110 -3.03 33.80 2.24
CA ALA A 110 -2.45 32.67 2.94
C ALA A 110 -1.13 32.29 2.28
N VAL A 111 -0.07 32.19 3.08
CA VAL A 111 1.21 31.63 2.66
C VAL A 111 1.67 30.58 3.66
N GLN A 112 2.60 29.73 3.23
CA GLN A 112 3.14 28.65 4.07
C GLN A 112 4.61 28.92 4.37
N ALA A 113 4.97 29.03 5.65
CA ALA A 113 6.35 29.12 6.13
C ALA A 113 6.66 27.88 6.96
N GLY A 114 7.34 26.89 6.37
CA GLY A 114 7.53 25.57 6.98
C GLY A 114 6.17 24.89 7.26
N THR A 115 5.93 24.52 8.51
CA THR A 115 4.63 23.95 8.94
C THR A 115 3.60 25.00 9.35
N GLN A 116 3.97 26.29 9.38
CA GLN A 116 3.09 27.36 9.83
C GLN A 116 2.29 27.94 8.66
N SER A 117 0.98 28.07 8.85
CA SER A 117 0.13 28.86 7.96
C SER A 117 0.15 30.31 8.42
N ILE A 118 0.49 31.22 7.49
CA ILE A 118 0.72 32.63 7.76
C ILE A 118 -0.29 33.46 6.97
N ALA A 119 -0.94 34.41 7.64
CA ALA A 119 -1.65 35.52 7.00
C ALA A 119 -0.62 36.60 6.65
N LEU A 120 -0.23 36.66 5.38
CA LEU A 120 0.66 37.69 4.85
C LEU A 120 -0.18 38.90 4.45
N THR A 121 0.18 40.07 4.98
CA THR A 121 -0.52 41.33 4.73
C THR A 121 0.43 42.30 4.05
N PHE A 122 -0.11 43.19 3.22
CA PHE A 122 0.63 44.34 2.71
C PHE A 122 -0.14 45.63 2.98
N HIS A 123 0.40 46.47 3.84
CA HIS A 123 -0.25 47.69 4.30
C HIS A 123 0.76 48.81 4.54
N ASP A 124 0.45 50.01 4.05
CA ASP A 124 1.30 51.20 4.11
C ASP A 124 2.72 50.95 3.55
N GLY A 125 2.78 50.18 2.45
CA GLY A 125 4.04 49.78 1.82
C GLY A 125 4.91 48.83 2.67
N GLN A 126 4.37 48.26 3.75
CA GLN A 126 5.06 47.30 4.62
C GLN A 126 4.38 45.94 4.58
N VAL A 127 5.17 44.90 4.78
CA VAL A 127 4.69 43.51 4.83
C VAL A 127 4.53 43.09 6.29
N GLY A 128 3.34 42.61 6.64
CA GLY A 128 3.08 41.93 7.91
C GLY A 128 2.99 40.42 7.71
N ALA A 129 3.43 39.66 8.70
CA ALA A 129 3.25 38.21 8.74
C ALA A 129 2.63 37.84 10.09
N LEU A 130 1.40 37.35 10.05
CA LEU A 130 0.58 37.02 11.21
C LEU A 130 0.26 35.54 11.21
N ASP A 131 0.01 34.98 12.39
CA ASP A 131 -0.56 33.64 12.48
C ASP A 131 -1.89 33.62 11.72
N ASN A 132 -2.09 32.62 10.86
CA ASN A 132 -3.31 32.56 10.10
C ASN A 132 -4.51 32.16 10.98
N ALA A 133 -4.28 31.56 12.15
CA ALA A 133 -5.35 31.23 13.08
C ALA A 133 -5.67 32.41 14.01
N CYS A 134 -6.88 32.96 13.87
CA CYS A 134 -7.41 33.94 14.80
C CYS A 134 -7.50 33.35 16.23
N PRO A 135 -6.99 34.02 17.28
CA PRO A 135 -6.91 33.46 18.64
C PRO A 135 -8.26 33.17 19.30
N HIS A 136 -9.36 33.73 18.78
CA HIS A 136 -10.69 33.54 19.36
C HIS A 136 -11.32 32.20 19.02
N GLN A 137 -11.28 31.78 17.75
CA GLN A 137 -11.96 30.58 17.25
C GLN A 137 -11.22 29.91 16.07
N GLY A 138 -9.96 30.28 15.81
CA GLY A 138 -9.14 29.68 14.76
C GLY A 138 -9.50 30.09 13.33
N GLY A 139 -10.29 31.16 13.15
CA GLY A 139 -10.67 31.63 11.81
C GLY A 139 -9.46 32.05 10.96
N PRO A 140 -9.45 31.76 9.65
CA PRO A 140 -8.33 32.01 8.76
C PRO A 140 -8.22 33.51 8.46
N LEU A 141 -7.31 34.20 9.15
CA LEU A 141 -7.09 35.64 8.97
C LEU A 141 -6.68 35.99 7.53
N ALA A 142 -6.04 35.06 6.83
CA ALA A 142 -5.68 35.18 5.43
C ALA A 142 -6.87 35.34 4.47
N GLU A 143 -8.07 34.90 4.87
CA GLU A 143 -9.32 35.08 4.12
C GLU A 143 -10.08 36.35 4.54
N GLY A 144 -9.51 37.11 5.48
CA GLY A 144 -10.04 38.39 5.94
C GLY A 144 -9.76 39.54 4.97
N SER A 145 -10.13 40.73 5.43
CA SER A 145 -9.94 41.99 4.70
C SER A 145 -9.27 43.03 5.59
N ILE A 146 -8.43 43.88 5.01
CA ILE A 146 -7.97 45.10 5.66
C ILE A 146 -9.04 46.17 5.43
N GLU A 147 -9.66 46.60 6.52
CA GLU A 147 -10.74 47.58 6.53
C GLU A 147 -10.28 48.85 7.25
N CYS A 148 -10.39 49.99 6.58
CA CYS A 148 -10.05 51.30 7.12
C CYS A 148 -11.35 52.04 7.45
N ASN A 149 -11.48 52.56 8.68
CA ASN A 149 -12.63 53.39 9.04
C ASN A 149 -12.47 54.81 8.50
N ASP A 150 -13.55 55.40 7.97
CA ASP A 150 -13.56 56.76 7.47
C ASP A 150 -13.18 57.77 8.58
N GLY A 151 -11.99 58.36 8.46
CA GLY A 151 -11.48 59.41 9.35
C GLY A 151 -10.48 58.96 10.42
N ASP A 152 -10.25 57.66 10.59
CA ASP A 152 -9.17 57.12 11.43
C ASP A 152 -7.94 56.76 10.62
N ARG A 153 -6.75 56.92 11.21
CA ARG A 153 -5.48 56.50 10.59
C ARG A 153 -5.19 55.00 10.74
N ASP A 154 -6.01 54.28 11.50
CA ASP A 154 -5.78 52.87 11.82
C ASP A 154 -6.68 51.97 10.96
N CYS A 155 -6.07 51.25 10.02
CA CYS A 155 -6.71 50.16 9.27
C CYS A 155 -6.56 48.84 10.02
N TRP A 156 -7.57 47.97 9.93
CA TRP A 156 -7.65 46.74 10.70
C TRP A 156 -7.84 45.53 9.79
N LEU A 157 -7.04 44.48 10.00
CA LEU A 157 -7.28 43.16 9.47
C LEU A 157 -8.43 42.50 10.23
N ARG A 158 -9.55 42.26 9.53
CA ARG A 158 -10.77 41.70 10.11
C ARG A 158 -10.87 40.21 9.86
N CYS A 159 -11.03 39.43 10.94
CA CYS A 159 -11.25 37.99 10.86
C CYS A 159 -12.58 37.67 10.16
N PRO A 160 -12.60 36.82 9.13
CA PRO A 160 -13.81 36.58 8.32
C PRO A 160 -14.88 35.78 9.05
N TRP A 161 -14.51 35.01 10.08
CA TRP A 161 -15.48 34.18 10.80
C TRP A 161 -16.28 34.97 11.85
N HIS A 162 -15.65 35.92 12.53
CA HIS A 162 -16.22 36.54 13.73
C HIS A 162 -16.01 38.06 13.83
N GLY A 163 -15.36 38.68 12.85
CA GLY A 163 -15.23 40.14 12.78
C GLY A 163 -14.25 40.77 13.76
N TRP A 164 -13.37 39.99 14.39
CA TRP A 164 -12.33 40.52 15.28
C TRP A 164 -11.23 41.22 14.48
N ASP A 165 -10.79 42.36 14.99
CA ASP A 165 -9.87 43.27 14.34
C ASP A 165 -8.45 43.13 14.90
N PHE A 166 -7.47 43.11 14.00
CA PHE A 166 -6.05 43.04 14.33
C PHE A 166 -5.27 44.04 13.47
N HIS A 167 -4.25 44.67 14.00
CA HIS A 167 -3.41 45.56 13.22
C HIS A 167 -2.65 44.75 12.17
N PRO A 168 -2.71 45.08 10.87
CA PRO A 168 -2.22 44.23 9.79
C PRO A 168 -0.71 43.99 9.84
N LEU A 169 0.09 44.85 10.47
CA LEU A 169 1.55 44.66 10.55
C LEU A 169 2.07 44.04 11.86
N ASN A 170 1.36 44.24 12.98
CA ASN A 170 1.88 43.91 14.31
C ASN A 170 0.96 43.01 15.13
N GLY A 171 -0.23 42.67 14.60
CA GLY A 171 -1.17 41.72 15.17
C GLY A 171 -1.89 42.20 16.43
N ARG A 172 -1.65 43.41 16.92
CA ARG A 172 -2.34 43.93 18.12
C ARG A 172 -3.82 44.15 17.84
N SER A 173 -4.66 43.83 18.81
CA SER A 173 -6.09 44.14 18.76
C SER A 173 -6.36 45.60 19.18
N PRO A 174 -7.50 46.18 18.77
CA PRO A 174 -7.93 47.49 19.26
C PRO A 174 -8.21 47.47 20.78
N GLY A 175 -7.82 48.54 21.47
CA GLY A 175 -8.12 48.74 22.90
C GLY A 175 -7.08 48.15 23.87
N ALA A 176 -7.51 47.81 25.08
CA ALA A 176 -6.65 47.33 26.17
C ALA A 176 -6.70 45.80 26.36
N HIS A 177 -7.21 45.08 25.36
CA HIS A 177 -7.33 43.62 25.39
C HIS A 177 -5.99 42.96 24.99
N ASP A 178 -5.62 41.87 25.67
CA ASP A 178 -4.38 41.10 25.41
C ASP A 178 -4.67 39.87 24.56
N ASP A 179 -5.35 40.09 23.43
CA ASP A 179 -5.79 39.06 22.48
C ASP A 179 -5.20 39.27 21.08
N GLY A 180 -4.02 39.89 20.99
CA GLY A 180 -3.29 40.07 19.75
C GLY A 180 -2.86 38.74 19.10
N VAL A 181 -2.67 38.79 17.79
CA VAL A 181 -2.20 37.66 16.98
C VAL A 181 -0.69 37.61 16.99
N LYS A 182 -0.14 36.39 17.10
CA LYS A 182 1.29 36.13 16.99
C LYS A 182 1.80 36.61 15.63
N THR A 183 2.88 37.37 15.64
CA THR A 183 3.56 37.83 14.42
C THR A 183 4.87 37.10 14.20
N TYR A 184 5.31 37.12 12.95
CA TYR A 184 6.52 36.48 12.49
C TYR A 184 7.45 37.54 11.87
N PRO A 185 8.76 37.52 12.16
CA PRO A 185 9.69 38.45 11.54
C PRO A 185 9.68 38.29 10.01
N VAL A 186 9.67 39.43 9.32
CA VAL A 186 9.71 39.50 7.85
C VAL A 186 11.02 40.14 7.42
N GLU A 187 11.63 39.60 6.37
CA GLU A 187 12.80 40.16 5.72
C GLU A 187 12.55 40.24 4.22
N LEU A 188 12.75 41.44 3.65
CA LEU A 188 12.72 41.63 2.19
C LEU A 188 14.13 41.40 1.65
N ARG A 189 14.26 40.45 0.74
CA ARG A 189 15.49 40.14 0.01
C ARG A 189 15.29 40.45 -1.48
N ASP A 190 16.39 40.59 -2.21
CA ASP A 190 16.35 40.92 -3.64
C ASP A 190 15.50 39.94 -4.47
N ASP A 191 15.43 38.68 -4.02
CA ASP A 191 14.67 37.62 -4.68
C ASP A 191 13.29 37.37 -4.08
N GLY A 192 12.89 38.00 -2.96
CA GLY A 192 11.54 37.85 -2.43
C GLY A 192 11.32 38.21 -0.97
N ILE A 193 10.12 37.89 -0.49
CA ILE A 193 9.66 38.12 0.88
C ILE A 193 9.92 36.86 1.70
N TYR A 194 10.65 37.00 2.81
CA TYR A 194 10.98 35.90 3.71
C TYR A 194 10.30 36.06 5.06
N VAL A 195 9.74 34.96 5.57
CA VAL A 195 9.17 34.90 6.91
C VAL A 195 9.99 33.95 7.77
N SER A 196 10.37 34.42 8.97
CA SER A 196 11.06 33.64 9.98
C SER A 196 10.07 32.87 10.85
N VAL A 197 10.26 31.57 10.95
CA VAL A 197 9.53 30.72 11.91
C VAL A 197 10.51 29.97 12.80
N GLN A 198 10.10 29.74 14.05
CA GLN A 198 10.78 28.80 14.94
C GLN A 198 10.24 27.40 14.68
N GLU A 199 11.12 26.48 14.31
CA GLU A 199 10.76 25.09 14.04
C GLU A 199 11.41 24.17 15.04
N SER A 200 10.67 23.17 15.50
CA SER A 200 11.29 22.03 16.19
C SER A 200 12.09 21.20 15.19
N THR A 201 13.38 21.07 15.45
CA THR A 201 14.27 20.07 14.85
C THR A 201 14.04 18.67 15.43
N ARG A 202 13.23 18.56 16.50
CA ARG A 202 12.88 17.29 17.15
C ARG A 202 11.44 16.93 16.83
N HIS A 203 11.27 15.80 16.16
CA HIS A 203 9.96 15.17 16.07
C HIS A 203 9.63 14.51 17.40
N THR A 204 8.47 14.85 17.98
CA THR A 204 7.95 14.12 19.14
C THR A 204 7.21 12.90 18.62
N PRO A 205 7.68 11.67 18.90
CA PRO A 205 7.01 10.47 18.41
C PRO A 205 5.54 10.43 18.86
N THR A 206 4.66 10.11 17.92
CA THR A 206 3.22 9.98 18.13
C THR A 206 2.82 8.50 18.16
N LEU A 207 1.58 8.22 18.57
CA LEU A 207 1.02 6.87 18.46
C LEU A 207 1.06 6.37 17.00
N SER A 208 0.77 7.23 16.02
CA SER A 208 0.81 6.87 14.60
C SER A 208 2.22 6.52 14.13
N ASP A 209 3.26 7.20 14.63
CA ASP A 209 4.66 6.88 14.30
C ASP A 209 5.03 5.46 14.74
N LEU A 210 4.67 5.10 15.97
CA LEU A 210 4.91 3.74 16.47
C LEU A 210 4.16 2.68 15.66
N MET A 211 2.94 2.97 15.22
CA MET A 211 2.15 2.05 14.41
C MET A 211 2.72 1.92 12.99
N ALA A 212 3.06 3.03 12.34
CA ALA A 212 3.70 3.06 11.03
C ALA A 212 5.04 2.32 11.03
N GLU A 213 5.89 2.59 12.02
CA GLU A 213 7.16 1.87 12.19
C GLU A 213 6.92 0.37 12.47
N THR A 214 5.92 0.02 13.28
CA THR A 214 5.58 -1.38 13.53
C THR A 214 5.20 -2.09 12.23
N MET A 215 4.27 -1.56 11.41
CA MET A 215 3.90 -2.24 10.16
C MET A 215 5.07 -2.36 9.16
N VAL A 216 5.95 -1.36 9.13
CA VAL A 216 7.19 -1.40 8.33
C VAL A 216 8.12 -2.50 8.83
N ASN A 217 8.31 -2.65 10.14
CA ASN A 217 9.09 -3.74 10.74
C ASN A 217 8.49 -5.13 10.43
N TRP A 218 7.18 -5.20 10.19
CA TRP A 218 6.49 -6.42 9.73
C TRP A 218 6.61 -6.66 8.21
N GLY A 219 7.31 -5.80 7.48
CA GLY A 219 7.62 -5.95 6.07
C GLY A 219 6.64 -5.27 5.12
N VAL A 220 5.74 -4.41 5.62
CA VAL A 220 4.93 -3.56 4.74
C VAL A 220 5.84 -2.49 4.14
N THR A 221 5.94 -2.49 2.80
CA THR A 221 6.79 -1.56 2.05
C THR A 221 6.00 -0.57 1.21
N HIS A 222 4.69 -0.78 1.04
CA HIS A 222 3.85 0.02 0.18
C HIS A 222 2.51 0.31 0.84
N VAL A 223 2.10 1.58 0.77
CA VAL A 223 0.75 2.04 1.08
C VAL A 223 0.17 2.69 -0.17
N PHE A 224 -1.02 2.27 -0.57
CA PHE A 224 -1.79 2.92 -1.63
C PHE A 224 -2.94 3.69 -0.99
N GLY A 225 -3.12 4.98 -1.27
CA GLY A 225 -4.20 5.68 -0.60
C GLY A 225 -4.44 7.12 -1.01
N MET A 226 -5.36 7.73 -0.28
CA MET A 226 -5.69 9.15 -0.36
C MET A 226 -5.41 9.82 0.99
N VAL A 227 -4.67 10.92 0.97
CA VAL A 227 -4.50 11.78 2.14
C VAL A 227 -5.67 12.77 2.20
N GLY A 228 -6.22 12.97 3.39
CA GLY A 228 -7.23 13.99 3.63
C GLY A 228 -7.46 14.21 5.11
N HIS A 229 -8.39 15.10 5.44
CA HIS A 229 -8.54 15.66 6.79
C HIS A 229 -8.43 14.64 7.92
N SER A 230 -9.15 13.52 7.80
CA SER A 230 -9.26 12.56 8.91
C SER A 230 -8.14 11.52 9.01
N ASN A 231 -7.07 11.64 8.23
CA ASN A 231 -5.92 10.73 8.32
C ASN A 231 -4.57 11.45 8.31
N LEU A 232 -4.54 12.77 8.53
CA LEU A 232 -3.34 13.59 8.40
C LEU A 232 -2.20 13.15 9.35
N GLY A 233 -2.52 12.78 10.61
CA GLY A 233 -1.51 12.33 11.56
C GLY A 233 -0.90 10.98 11.16
N LEU A 234 -1.72 10.06 10.66
CA LEU A 234 -1.22 8.80 10.10
C LEU A 234 -0.43 9.03 8.79
N ALA A 235 -0.89 9.92 7.92
CA ALA A 235 -0.19 10.26 6.68
C ALA A 235 1.20 10.84 6.96
N ASP A 236 1.34 11.70 7.97
CA ASP A 236 2.63 12.24 8.39
C ASP A 236 3.56 11.14 8.92
N ALA A 237 3.04 10.22 9.74
CA ALA A 237 3.81 9.06 10.21
C ALA A 237 4.32 8.19 9.06
N LEU A 238 3.51 7.98 8.00
CA LEU A 238 3.92 7.26 6.80
C LEU A 238 4.95 8.04 5.96
N ARG A 239 4.80 9.37 5.82
CA ARG A 239 5.79 10.25 5.18
C ARG A 239 7.15 10.11 5.83
N LEU A 240 7.23 10.07 7.16
CA LEU A 240 8.49 9.86 7.88
C LEU A 240 9.14 8.50 7.58
N GLN A 241 8.35 7.43 7.40
CA GLN A 241 8.88 6.12 6.97
C GLN A 241 9.38 6.15 5.52
N GLU A 242 8.73 6.92 4.67
CA GLU A 242 9.11 7.12 3.26
C GLU A 242 10.41 7.92 3.12
N GLU A 243 10.57 9.01 3.87
CA GLU A 243 11.82 9.79 3.92
C GLU A 243 13.03 8.97 4.39
N GLN A 244 12.79 7.97 5.22
CA GLN A 244 13.81 7.01 5.66
C GLN A 244 14.08 5.89 4.63
N GLY A 245 13.37 5.88 3.50
CA GLY A 245 13.49 4.87 2.45
C GLY A 245 12.98 3.49 2.84
N ARG A 246 12.15 3.38 3.89
CA ARG A 246 11.62 2.09 4.39
C ARG A 246 10.23 1.75 3.84
N LEU A 247 9.51 2.75 3.35
CA LEU A 247 8.15 2.65 2.80
C LEU A 247 8.07 3.49 1.52
N GLN A 248 7.15 3.15 0.62
CA GLN A 248 6.73 4.02 -0.48
C GLN A 248 5.22 4.26 -0.40
N TYR A 249 4.80 5.52 -0.49
CA TYR A 249 3.39 5.92 -0.52
C TYR A 249 2.96 6.24 -1.96
N ILE A 250 1.87 5.61 -2.41
CA ILE A 250 1.29 5.82 -3.74
C ILE A 250 -0.07 6.48 -3.59
N GLY A 251 -0.12 7.78 -3.89
CA GLY A 251 -1.33 8.58 -3.94
C GLY A 251 -2.18 8.21 -5.15
N ILE A 252 -3.38 7.67 -4.92
CA ILE A 252 -4.32 7.23 -5.96
C ILE A 252 -5.41 8.27 -6.26
N ARG A 253 -6.26 8.03 -7.26
CA ARG A 253 -7.42 8.88 -7.60
C ARG A 253 -8.72 8.36 -6.99
N HIS A 254 -8.81 7.06 -6.73
CA HIS A 254 -9.99 6.43 -6.12
C HIS A 254 -9.60 5.34 -5.11
N GLU A 255 -10.20 5.32 -3.93
CA GLU A 255 -9.77 4.43 -2.83
C GLU A 255 -10.03 2.95 -3.12
N GLY A 256 -11.06 2.65 -3.91
CA GLY A 256 -11.27 1.31 -4.49
C GLY A 256 -10.07 0.79 -5.30
N ALA A 257 -9.39 1.66 -6.06
CA ALA A 257 -8.16 1.29 -6.76
C ALA A 257 -7.00 1.05 -5.78
N ALA A 258 -6.93 1.81 -4.69
CA ALA A 258 -5.97 1.57 -3.60
C ALA A 258 -6.11 0.16 -3.02
N ALA A 259 -7.34 -0.25 -2.71
CA ALA A 259 -7.63 -1.57 -2.18
C ALA A 259 -7.30 -2.70 -3.20
N PHE A 260 -7.62 -2.52 -4.47
CA PHE A 260 -7.23 -3.48 -5.52
C PHE A 260 -5.73 -3.53 -5.78
N ALA A 261 -5.02 -2.41 -5.70
CA ALA A 261 -3.56 -2.38 -5.81
C ALA A 261 -2.90 -3.11 -4.64
N ALA A 262 -3.35 -2.87 -3.41
CA ALA A 262 -2.89 -3.62 -2.23
C ALA A 262 -3.19 -5.12 -2.37
N SER A 263 -4.39 -5.48 -2.84
CA SER A 263 -4.78 -6.86 -3.13
C SER A 263 -3.88 -7.49 -4.20
N GLY A 264 -3.62 -6.81 -5.33
CA GLY A 264 -2.76 -7.28 -6.41
C GLY A 264 -1.31 -7.51 -5.97
N TYR A 265 -0.76 -6.56 -5.18
CA TYR A 265 0.55 -6.69 -4.55
C TYR A 265 0.61 -7.94 -3.66
N ALA A 266 -0.38 -8.09 -2.78
CA ALA A 266 -0.43 -9.16 -1.80
C ALA A 266 -0.65 -10.54 -2.46
N LYS A 267 -1.50 -10.61 -3.50
CA LYS A 267 -1.69 -11.83 -4.32
C LYS A 267 -0.39 -12.26 -5.01
N LEU A 268 0.37 -11.31 -5.56
CA LEU A 268 1.62 -11.63 -6.24
C LEU A 268 2.66 -12.15 -5.24
N THR A 269 2.86 -11.42 -4.14
CA THR A 269 4.02 -11.57 -3.25
C THR A 269 3.77 -12.50 -2.07
N GLY A 270 2.51 -12.69 -1.65
CA GLY A 270 2.15 -13.32 -0.38
C GLY A 270 2.55 -12.48 0.85
N ARG A 271 3.01 -11.24 0.67
CA ARG A 271 3.42 -10.30 1.71
C ARG A 271 2.37 -9.19 1.86
N PRO A 272 2.17 -8.64 3.06
CA PRO A 272 1.17 -7.61 3.27
C PRO A 272 1.51 -6.30 2.54
N ALA A 273 0.48 -5.68 1.96
CA ALA A 273 0.47 -4.28 1.55
C ALA A 273 -0.69 -3.57 2.26
N ALA A 274 -0.63 -2.25 2.33
CA ALA A 274 -1.66 -1.45 2.99
C ALA A 274 -2.42 -0.58 1.98
N CYS A 275 -3.70 -0.34 2.25
CA CYS A 275 -4.47 0.73 1.64
C CYS A 275 -4.95 1.72 2.71
N MET A 276 -4.94 3.01 2.38
CA MET A 276 -5.28 4.09 3.31
C MET A 276 -6.34 5.04 2.73
N SER A 277 -7.26 5.47 3.59
CA SER A 277 -8.31 6.42 3.23
C SER A 277 -8.71 7.31 4.42
N ILE A 278 -9.40 8.41 4.12
CA ILE A 278 -10.17 9.19 5.09
C ILE A 278 -11.40 8.42 5.61
N ALA A 279 -12.05 8.98 6.63
CA ALA A 279 -13.36 8.61 7.13
C ALA A 279 -14.47 8.68 6.06
N GLY A 280 -15.64 8.14 6.40
CA GLY A 280 -16.85 8.30 5.58
C GLY A 280 -16.71 7.72 4.16
N PRO A 281 -16.90 8.54 3.10
CA PRO A 281 -16.99 8.05 1.72
C PRO A 281 -15.72 7.35 1.23
N GLY A 282 -14.54 7.83 1.61
CA GLY A 282 -13.30 7.19 1.20
C GLY A 282 -13.17 5.78 1.78
N ALA A 283 -13.52 5.62 3.06
CA ALA A 283 -13.54 4.31 3.70
C ALA A 283 -14.55 3.37 3.03
N THR A 284 -15.73 3.84 2.63
CA THR A 284 -16.69 2.97 1.93
C THR A 284 -16.26 2.61 0.51
N ASN A 285 -15.52 3.48 -0.17
CA ASN A 285 -14.96 3.21 -1.51
C ASN A 285 -13.97 2.04 -1.53
N MET A 286 -13.27 1.75 -0.42
CA MET A 286 -12.31 0.64 -0.36
C MET A 286 -12.97 -0.75 -0.27
N LEU A 287 -14.24 -0.84 0.15
CA LEU A 287 -14.87 -2.11 0.54
C LEU A 287 -14.83 -3.18 -0.55
N THR A 288 -15.09 -2.81 -1.81
CA THR A 288 -15.10 -3.78 -2.93
C THR A 288 -13.72 -4.41 -3.16
N GLY A 289 -12.66 -3.60 -3.14
CA GLY A 289 -11.29 -4.11 -3.28
C GLY A 289 -10.82 -4.93 -2.08
N LEU A 290 -11.31 -4.59 -0.87
CA LEU A 290 -11.05 -5.37 0.34
C LEU A 290 -11.82 -6.70 0.35
N TRP A 291 -13.04 -6.74 -0.20
CA TRP A 291 -13.76 -7.99 -0.41
C TRP A 291 -13.00 -8.92 -1.35
N ASP A 292 -12.41 -8.38 -2.41
CA ASP A 292 -11.53 -9.13 -3.30
C ASP A 292 -10.35 -9.73 -2.52
N ALA A 293 -9.64 -8.91 -1.74
CA ALA A 293 -8.54 -9.39 -0.89
C ALA A 293 -9.00 -10.49 0.07
N LYS A 294 -10.11 -10.31 0.77
CA LYS A 294 -10.67 -11.29 1.70
C LYS A 294 -10.94 -12.63 1.04
N VAL A 295 -11.78 -12.65 0.00
CA VAL A 295 -12.24 -13.93 -0.57
C VAL A 295 -11.16 -14.63 -1.37
N ASP A 296 -10.18 -13.88 -1.89
CA ASP A 296 -8.99 -14.46 -2.53
C ASP A 296 -7.83 -14.74 -1.57
N ARG A 297 -8.01 -14.42 -0.29
CA ARG A 297 -7.05 -14.65 0.81
C ARG A 297 -5.73 -13.93 0.63
N ALA A 298 -5.80 -12.64 0.29
CA ALA A 298 -4.65 -11.75 0.16
C ALA A 298 -4.43 -11.02 1.49
N PRO A 299 -3.20 -11.03 2.06
CA PRO A 299 -2.89 -10.30 3.29
C PRO A 299 -2.90 -8.78 3.02
N VAL A 300 -3.88 -8.05 3.55
CA VAL A 300 -3.99 -6.60 3.35
C VAL A 300 -4.28 -5.89 4.67
N LEU A 301 -3.63 -4.73 4.88
CA LEU A 301 -4.00 -3.79 5.94
C LEU A 301 -4.89 -2.68 5.37
N ALA A 302 -6.06 -2.48 5.95
CA ALA A 302 -6.91 -1.33 5.68
C ALA A 302 -6.74 -0.31 6.81
N LEU A 303 -6.38 0.92 6.46
CA LEU A 303 -6.14 2.01 7.41
C LEU A 303 -7.11 3.15 7.11
N THR A 304 -8.08 3.39 7.98
CA THR A 304 -9.08 4.45 7.75
C THR A 304 -8.98 5.54 8.79
N GLY A 305 -9.05 6.80 8.36
CA GLY A 305 -9.38 7.91 9.24
C GLY A 305 -10.77 7.76 9.88
N GLN A 306 -11.00 8.52 10.94
CA GLN A 306 -12.31 8.65 11.58
C GLN A 306 -12.42 10.02 12.23
N VAL A 307 -13.64 10.58 12.26
CA VAL A 307 -13.91 11.82 13.02
C VAL A 307 -13.48 11.68 14.48
N ASN A 308 -13.30 12.81 15.16
CA ASN A 308 -12.99 12.82 16.60
C ASN A 308 -13.91 11.88 17.39
N SER A 309 -13.36 11.07 18.30
CA SER A 309 -14.18 10.08 19.02
C SER A 309 -15.33 10.71 19.83
N GLN A 310 -15.17 11.97 20.27
CA GLN A 310 -16.17 12.72 21.01
C GLN A 310 -17.45 13.03 20.22
N VAL A 311 -17.40 13.01 18.87
CA VAL A 311 -18.55 13.32 18.01
C VAL A 311 -19.14 12.09 17.33
N LEU A 312 -18.79 10.88 17.79
CA LEU A 312 -19.41 9.64 17.34
C LEU A 312 -20.80 9.48 17.98
N GLY A 313 -21.83 9.22 17.16
CA GLY A 313 -23.22 9.01 17.54
C GLY A 313 -24.20 10.10 17.06
N PRO A 314 -23.88 11.40 17.20
CA PRO A 314 -24.75 12.49 16.77
C PRO A 314 -24.97 12.65 15.25
N GLY A 315 -24.21 11.98 14.40
CA GLY A 315 -24.30 12.13 12.94
C GLY A 315 -23.42 13.27 12.42
N ALA A 316 -22.16 13.33 12.87
CA ALA A 316 -21.19 14.31 12.40
C ALA A 316 -20.91 14.17 10.90
N PHE A 317 -20.40 15.23 10.28
CA PHE A 317 -20.04 15.21 8.86
C PHE A 317 -19.00 14.10 8.58
N GLN A 318 -19.28 13.24 7.60
CA GLN A 318 -18.49 12.05 7.24
C GLN A 318 -18.41 10.94 8.31
N GLU A 319 -19.24 10.99 9.36
CA GLU A 319 -19.33 9.92 10.35
C GLU A 319 -19.97 8.65 9.75
N ILE A 320 -19.28 7.51 9.93
CA ILE A 320 -19.81 6.17 9.66
C ILE A 320 -19.32 5.23 10.77
N ASP A 321 -20.15 4.28 11.20
CA ASP A 321 -19.72 3.15 12.01
C ASP A 321 -18.84 2.19 11.19
N LEU A 322 -17.56 2.56 11.07
CA LEU A 322 -16.57 1.82 10.28
C LEU A 322 -16.28 0.44 10.86
N ALA A 323 -16.41 0.25 12.18
CA ALA A 323 -16.20 -1.07 12.78
C ALA A 323 -17.26 -2.06 12.31
N SER A 324 -18.54 -1.66 12.34
CA SER A 324 -19.64 -2.48 11.81
C SER A 324 -19.58 -2.63 10.29
N ALA A 325 -19.26 -1.55 9.56
CA ALA A 325 -19.16 -1.60 8.09
C ALA A 325 -18.06 -2.56 7.62
N TYR A 326 -16.94 -2.63 8.35
CA TYR A 326 -15.80 -3.47 7.98
C TYR A 326 -15.83 -4.88 8.58
N ALA A 327 -16.67 -5.15 9.59
CA ALA A 327 -16.76 -6.47 10.23
C ALA A 327 -16.96 -7.64 9.25
N PRO A 328 -17.77 -7.52 8.17
CA PRO A 328 -17.88 -8.59 7.18
C PRO A 328 -16.63 -8.79 6.33
N VAL A 329 -15.86 -7.72 6.07
CA VAL A 329 -14.73 -7.77 5.14
C VAL A 329 -13.40 -8.05 5.83
N ALA A 330 -13.19 -7.57 7.06
CA ALA A 330 -11.95 -7.73 7.81
C ALA A 330 -12.05 -8.82 8.88
N ARG A 331 -11.00 -9.64 9.02
CA ARG A 331 -10.90 -10.66 10.09
C ARG A 331 -10.58 -10.05 11.45
N PHE A 332 -9.86 -8.94 11.43
CA PHE A 332 -9.54 -8.12 12.60
C PHE A 332 -9.89 -6.68 12.26
N SER A 333 -10.69 -6.02 13.09
CA SER A 333 -11.07 -4.62 12.89
C SER A 333 -11.13 -3.96 14.26
N GLN A 334 -10.32 -2.92 14.49
CA GLN A 334 -10.27 -2.24 15.79
C GLN A 334 -10.10 -0.72 15.61
N THR A 335 -10.74 0.04 16.50
CA THR A 335 -10.51 1.49 16.62
C THR A 335 -9.33 1.75 17.54
N VAL A 336 -8.42 2.61 17.10
CA VAL A 336 -7.31 3.10 17.91
C VAL A 336 -7.85 4.18 18.84
N LEU A 337 -8.24 3.78 20.05
CA LEU A 337 -8.68 4.71 21.10
C LEU A 337 -7.48 5.35 21.81
N ARG A 338 -7.71 6.48 22.48
CA ARG A 338 -6.73 7.24 23.25
C ARG A 338 -5.82 6.38 24.16
N ASP A 339 -6.41 5.43 24.89
CA ASP A 339 -5.71 4.59 25.86
C ASP A 339 -5.30 3.20 25.30
N SER A 340 -5.38 3.03 23.98
CA SER A 340 -4.98 1.76 23.34
C SER A 340 -3.48 1.53 23.46
N ASN A 341 -3.07 0.27 23.37
CA ASN A 341 -1.67 -0.07 23.08
C ASN A 341 -1.46 -0.09 21.55
N PRO A 342 -0.96 1.00 20.93
CA PRO A 342 -0.89 1.11 19.47
C PRO A 342 -0.01 0.02 18.83
N VAL A 343 1.10 -0.30 19.50
CA VAL A 343 2.07 -1.31 19.03
C VAL A 343 1.44 -2.70 19.03
N GLU A 344 0.68 -3.05 20.06
CA GLU A 344 -0.01 -4.33 20.14
C GLU A 344 -1.11 -4.46 19.09
N LEU A 345 -1.92 -3.42 18.89
CA LEU A 345 -2.94 -3.40 17.85
C LEU A 345 -2.33 -3.60 16.45
N MET A 346 -1.25 -2.88 16.13
CA MET A 346 -0.61 -3.02 14.82
C MET A 346 0.08 -4.39 14.66
N ASN A 347 0.71 -4.92 15.72
CA ASN A 347 1.25 -6.29 15.69
C ASN A 347 0.15 -7.33 15.40
N LEU A 348 -1.02 -7.20 16.03
CA LEU A 348 -2.16 -8.11 15.83
C LEU A 348 -2.76 -7.95 14.44
N ALA A 349 -2.86 -6.73 13.92
CA ALA A 349 -3.32 -6.47 12.55
C ALA A 349 -2.39 -7.14 11.52
N CYS A 350 -1.07 -6.89 11.62
CA CYS A 350 -0.07 -7.50 10.74
C CYS A 350 -0.06 -9.03 10.86
N LYS A 351 -0.09 -9.55 12.09
CA LYS A 351 -0.14 -10.99 12.34
C LYS A 351 -1.39 -11.63 11.76
N THR A 352 -2.56 -11.00 11.94
CA THR A 352 -3.82 -11.50 11.39
C THR A 352 -3.77 -11.53 9.87
N ALA A 353 -3.35 -10.43 9.23
CA ALA A 353 -3.26 -10.37 7.78
C ALA A 353 -2.38 -11.50 7.23
N ILE A 354 -1.22 -11.76 7.83
CA ILE A 354 -0.29 -12.82 7.38
C ILE A 354 -0.79 -14.24 7.71
N VAL A 355 -1.26 -14.47 8.94
CA VAL A 355 -1.62 -15.81 9.42
C VAL A 355 -2.96 -16.25 8.84
N GLU A 356 -4.00 -15.42 8.97
CA GLU A 356 -5.32 -15.75 8.44
C GLU A 356 -5.37 -15.60 6.91
N ARG A 357 -4.42 -14.84 6.33
CA ARG A 357 -4.40 -14.45 4.91
C ARG A 357 -5.69 -13.71 4.57
N ASP A 358 -5.94 -12.66 5.32
CA ASP A 358 -7.20 -11.91 5.30
C ASP A 358 -6.91 -10.40 5.44
N VAL A 359 -7.96 -9.59 5.40
CA VAL A 359 -7.90 -8.16 5.67
C VAL A 359 -7.85 -7.91 7.18
N ALA A 360 -6.94 -7.05 7.63
CA ALA A 360 -6.97 -6.46 8.96
C ALA A 360 -7.17 -4.95 8.87
N HIS A 361 -8.06 -4.39 9.68
CA HIS A 361 -8.53 -3.03 9.62
C HIS A 361 -8.23 -2.28 10.93
N LEU A 362 -7.71 -1.07 10.80
CA LEU A 362 -7.48 -0.16 11.91
C LEU A 362 -8.11 1.20 11.60
N ILE A 363 -8.89 1.70 12.55
CA ILE A 363 -9.63 2.96 12.46
C ILE A 363 -8.92 3.99 13.33
N PHE A 364 -8.59 5.15 12.78
CA PHE A 364 -7.76 6.19 13.40
C PHE A 364 -8.58 7.47 13.62
N PRO A 365 -9.13 7.70 14.83
CA PRO A 365 -9.77 8.97 15.19
C PRO A 365 -8.77 10.15 15.12
N ASP A 366 -9.23 11.29 14.59
CA ASP A 366 -8.42 12.48 14.33
C ASP A 366 -7.55 12.92 15.52
N GLU A 367 -8.14 13.04 16.71
CA GLU A 367 -7.46 13.48 17.91
C GLU A 367 -6.45 12.47 18.46
N VAL A 368 -6.60 11.19 18.13
CA VAL A 368 -5.75 10.11 18.65
C VAL A 368 -4.45 9.99 17.84
N GLN A 369 -4.50 10.27 16.54
CA GLN A 369 -3.39 10.06 15.61
C GLN A 369 -2.11 10.78 16.04
N THR A 370 -2.24 11.99 16.58
CA THR A 370 -1.12 12.88 16.92
C THR A 370 -0.80 12.90 18.41
N LEU A 371 -1.42 12.03 19.21
CA LEU A 371 -1.09 11.95 20.63
C LEU A 371 0.39 11.53 20.80
N PRO A 372 1.14 12.15 21.72
CA PRO A 372 2.50 11.75 22.01
C PRO A 372 2.56 10.29 22.47
N ALA A 373 3.53 9.53 21.95
CA ALA A 373 3.86 8.22 22.45
C ALA A 373 4.60 8.33 23.81
N ASP A 374 4.46 7.29 24.63
CA ASP A 374 5.30 7.14 25.83
C ASP A 374 6.78 7.02 25.42
N ASP A 375 7.66 7.78 26.06
CA ASP A 375 9.11 7.79 25.84
C ASP A 375 9.76 6.38 25.90
N ARG A 376 9.13 5.44 26.60
CA ARG A 376 9.60 4.04 26.75
C ARG A 376 9.03 3.10 25.71
N ALA A 377 7.96 3.49 25.01
CA ALA A 377 7.33 2.67 24.01
C ALA A 377 8.26 2.47 22.80
N LYS A 378 8.23 1.27 22.23
CA LYS A 378 9.05 0.90 21.06
C LYS A 378 8.18 0.22 20.04
N ALA A 379 8.45 0.49 18.76
CA ALA A 379 7.78 -0.18 17.67
C ALA A 379 7.93 -1.71 17.76
N GLY A 380 6.88 -2.42 17.35
CA GLY A 380 6.85 -3.88 17.32
C GLY A 380 7.59 -4.46 16.11
N ALA A 381 7.79 -5.78 16.13
CA ALA A 381 8.42 -6.53 15.06
C ALA A 381 7.93 -8.00 15.07
N PRO A 382 8.01 -8.75 13.96
CA PRO A 382 7.51 -10.12 13.85
C PRO A 382 8.27 -11.16 14.68
N GLY A 383 9.47 -10.83 15.18
CA GLY A 383 10.32 -11.75 15.95
C GLY A 383 9.58 -12.40 17.12
N GLY A 384 9.61 -13.74 17.20
CA GLY A 384 8.92 -14.52 18.23
C GLY A 384 7.40 -14.58 18.13
N ARG A 385 6.79 -13.99 17.07
CA ARG A 385 5.33 -13.92 16.90
C ARG A 385 4.78 -14.83 15.80
N LEU A 386 5.66 -15.37 14.95
CA LEU A 386 5.32 -16.26 13.84
C LEU A 386 6.08 -17.60 13.99
N GLY A 387 5.39 -18.71 13.77
CA GLY A 387 5.96 -20.04 13.69
C GLY A 387 5.90 -20.59 12.26
N ASP A 388 6.64 -21.67 11.99
CA ASP A 388 6.49 -22.41 10.73
C ASP A 388 5.07 -22.99 10.65
N ARG A 389 4.41 -22.81 9.50
CA ARG A 389 3.05 -23.27 9.26
C ARG A 389 3.01 -24.58 8.48
N ARG A 390 4.16 -25.07 8.02
CA ARG A 390 4.25 -26.32 7.26
C ARG A 390 4.01 -27.49 8.20
N MET A 391 3.03 -28.32 7.87
CA MET A 391 2.65 -29.50 8.64
C MET A 391 2.48 -30.70 7.69
N LEU A 392 2.97 -31.87 8.12
CA LEU A 392 2.67 -33.13 7.44
C LEU A 392 1.29 -33.64 7.86
N PRO A 393 0.54 -34.31 6.98
CA PRO A 393 -0.70 -34.97 7.35
C PRO A 393 -0.49 -36.11 8.36
N ALA A 394 -1.59 -36.57 8.97
CA ALA A 394 -1.59 -37.76 9.80
C ALA A 394 -1.07 -38.98 9.02
N ILE A 395 -0.32 -39.85 9.70
CA ILE A 395 0.35 -41.01 9.09
C ILE A 395 -0.66 -41.93 8.39
N ASP A 396 -1.82 -42.15 9.00
CA ASP A 396 -2.87 -43.02 8.42
C ASP A 396 -3.45 -42.41 7.13
N CYS A 397 -3.64 -41.08 7.08
CA CYS A 397 -4.07 -40.39 5.85
C CYS A 397 -3.01 -40.50 4.75
N LEU A 398 -1.73 -40.39 5.10
CA LEU A 398 -0.62 -40.57 4.15
C LEU A 398 -0.56 -42.01 3.63
N ALA A 399 -0.80 -43.00 4.49
CA ALA A 399 -0.84 -44.40 4.11
C ALA A 399 -2.02 -44.72 3.17
N ASP A 400 -3.23 -44.21 3.45
CA ASP A 400 -4.40 -44.39 2.56
C ASP A 400 -4.18 -43.68 1.22
N ALA A 401 -3.66 -42.45 1.22
CA ALA A 401 -3.33 -41.72 -0.02
C ALA A 401 -2.31 -42.49 -0.86
N LEU A 402 -1.27 -43.04 -0.23
CA LEU A 402 -0.26 -43.86 -0.88
C LEU A 402 -0.85 -45.12 -1.49
N GLN A 403 -1.73 -45.82 -0.77
CA GLN A 403 -2.37 -47.04 -1.25
C GLN A 403 -3.25 -46.75 -2.48
N ARG A 404 -4.11 -45.74 -2.41
CA ARG A 404 -4.96 -45.33 -3.54
C ARG A 404 -4.15 -44.94 -4.78
N LEU A 405 -3.02 -44.26 -4.60
CA LEU A 405 -2.12 -43.92 -5.71
C LEU A 405 -1.44 -45.14 -6.33
N LYS A 406 -1.13 -46.18 -5.55
CA LYS A 406 -0.59 -47.46 -6.07
C LYS A 406 -1.63 -48.24 -6.86
N ASP A 407 -2.89 -48.15 -6.46
CA ASP A 407 -4.00 -48.87 -7.11
C ASP A 407 -4.46 -48.17 -8.41
N ALA A 408 -4.27 -46.85 -8.51
CA ALA A 408 -4.64 -46.05 -9.67
C ALA A 408 -3.82 -46.37 -10.93
N LYS A 409 -4.50 -46.53 -12.06
CA LYS A 409 -3.89 -46.75 -13.38
C LYS A 409 -3.79 -45.48 -14.20
N ARG A 410 -4.71 -44.54 -14.05
CA ARG A 410 -4.75 -43.27 -14.80
C ARG A 410 -4.99 -42.09 -13.84
N PRO A 411 -4.08 -41.87 -12.86
CA PRO A 411 -4.21 -40.73 -11.96
C PRO A 411 -4.02 -39.40 -12.72
N VAL A 412 -4.72 -38.37 -12.27
CA VAL A 412 -4.58 -37.00 -12.75
C VAL A 412 -4.38 -36.06 -11.56
N VAL A 413 -3.48 -35.09 -11.71
CA VAL A 413 -3.22 -34.06 -10.70
C VAL A 413 -3.95 -32.78 -11.05
N ILE A 414 -4.75 -32.25 -10.11
CA ILE A 414 -5.43 -30.96 -10.24
C ILE A 414 -4.82 -29.98 -9.24
N VAL A 415 -4.26 -28.89 -9.74
CA VAL A 415 -3.54 -27.89 -8.95
C VAL A 415 -4.38 -26.63 -8.79
N GLY A 416 -4.62 -26.23 -7.55
CA GLY A 416 -5.21 -24.94 -7.21
C GLY A 416 -4.17 -23.89 -6.79
N TYR A 417 -4.66 -22.71 -6.41
CA TYR A 417 -3.78 -21.61 -6.00
C TYR A 417 -3.02 -21.91 -4.69
N GLY A 418 -3.53 -22.84 -3.87
CA GLY A 418 -2.86 -23.25 -2.63
C GLY A 418 -1.47 -23.86 -2.86
N ALA A 419 -1.20 -24.41 -4.05
CA ALA A 419 0.09 -24.98 -4.42
C ALA A 419 1.13 -23.93 -4.86
N LEU A 420 0.81 -22.63 -4.78
CA LEU A 420 1.72 -21.57 -5.19
C LEU A 420 3.06 -21.68 -4.45
N GLY A 421 4.15 -21.72 -5.22
CA GLY A 421 5.50 -21.90 -4.69
C GLY A 421 5.81 -23.33 -4.20
N ARG A 422 4.99 -24.33 -4.57
CA ARG A 422 5.19 -25.76 -4.27
C ARG A 422 5.25 -26.65 -5.51
N MET A 423 5.21 -26.05 -6.71
CA MET A 423 5.13 -26.78 -7.97
C MET A 423 6.31 -27.71 -8.21
N GLU A 424 7.51 -27.44 -7.68
CA GLU A 424 8.64 -28.35 -7.79
C GLU A 424 8.30 -29.75 -7.22
N HIS A 425 7.72 -29.82 -6.03
CA HIS A 425 7.32 -31.08 -5.39
C HIS A 425 6.14 -31.73 -6.11
N VAL A 426 5.17 -30.92 -6.56
CA VAL A 426 4.00 -31.40 -7.32
C VAL A 426 4.44 -32.04 -8.63
N LEU A 427 5.34 -31.40 -9.38
CA LEU A 427 5.83 -31.91 -10.67
C LEU A 427 6.67 -33.17 -10.48
N LYS A 428 7.52 -33.25 -9.44
CA LYS A 428 8.25 -34.48 -9.09
C LYS A 428 7.31 -35.66 -8.89
N LEU A 429 6.24 -35.46 -8.12
CA LEU A 429 5.22 -36.48 -7.90
C LEU A 429 4.48 -36.84 -9.20
N ALA A 430 4.04 -35.83 -9.97
CA ALA A 430 3.31 -36.04 -11.22
C ALA A 430 4.14 -36.80 -12.27
N HIS A 431 5.44 -36.52 -12.37
CA HIS A 431 6.36 -37.27 -13.23
C HIS A 431 6.46 -38.74 -12.83
N LYS A 432 6.62 -39.04 -11.53
CA LYS A 432 6.67 -40.44 -11.04
C LYS A 432 5.35 -41.18 -11.32
N LEU A 433 4.21 -40.49 -11.22
CA LEU A 433 2.89 -41.03 -11.54
C LEU A 433 2.55 -41.06 -13.04
N LYS A 434 3.38 -40.46 -13.90
CA LYS A 434 3.07 -40.22 -15.33
C LYS A 434 1.70 -39.54 -15.52
N ALA A 435 1.36 -38.65 -14.60
CA ALA A 435 0.03 -38.05 -14.48
C ALA A 435 -0.01 -36.65 -15.12
N PRO A 436 -1.01 -36.37 -15.99
CA PRO A 436 -1.30 -35.01 -16.43
C PRO A 436 -1.58 -34.07 -15.25
N VAL A 437 -1.16 -32.82 -15.39
CA VAL A 437 -1.34 -31.74 -14.42
C VAL A 437 -2.27 -30.69 -15.00
N LEU A 438 -3.44 -30.54 -14.38
CA LEU A 438 -4.46 -29.55 -14.73
C LEU A 438 -4.40 -28.43 -13.69
N THR A 439 -4.70 -27.21 -14.09
CA THR A 439 -4.83 -26.10 -13.14
C THR A 439 -6.27 -25.67 -12.99
N THR A 440 -6.66 -25.20 -11.81
CA THR A 440 -7.80 -24.27 -11.71
C THR A 440 -7.47 -22.99 -12.46
N PHE A 441 -8.47 -22.16 -12.75
CA PHE A 441 -8.18 -20.93 -13.50
C PHE A 441 -7.29 -19.96 -12.71
N LYS A 442 -7.54 -19.79 -11.40
CA LYS A 442 -6.69 -18.99 -10.51
C LYS A 442 -5.26 -19.53 -10.42
N ALA A 443 -5.05 -20.82 -10.69
CA ALA A 443 -3.75 -21.47 -10.70
C ALA A 443 -3.04 -21.42 -12.08
N LYS A 444 -3.64 -20.80 -13.10
CA LYS A 444 -3.01 -20.67 -14.42
C LYS A 444 -1.63 -20.01 -14.31
N GLY A 445 -0.67 -20.53 -15.07
CA GLY A 445 0.72 -20.05 -15.07
C GLY A 445 1.63 -20.70 -14.03
N GLN A 446 1.10 -21.53 -13.12
CA GLN A 446 1.93 -22.32 -12.19
C GLN A 446 2.67 -23.48 -12.88
N ILE A 447 2.16 -23.95 -14.01
CA ILE A 447 2.85 -24.83 -14.95
C ILE A 447 2.73 -24.19 -16.33
N ALA A 448 3.80 -24.23 -17.11
CA ALA A 448 3.77 -23.73 -18.48
C ALA A 448 2.95 -24.69 -19.35
N ASP A 449 2.11 -24.16 -20.23
CA ASP A 449 1.22 -24.92 -21.12
C ASP A 449 2.00 -25.71 -22.20
N ASP A 450 3.30 -25.45 -22.37
CA ASP A 450 4.24 -26.23 -23.20
C ASP A 450 4.98 -27.33 -22.42
N HIS A 451 4.78 -27.44 -21.10
CA HIS A 451 5.35 -28.51 -20.30
C HIS A 451 4.70 -29.87 -20.68
N PRO A 452 5.45 -30.98 -20.79
CA PRO A 452 4.91 -32.27 -21.23
C PRO A 452 3.76 -32.84 -20.40
N LEU A 453 3.69 -32.48 -19.12
CA LEU A 453 2.59 -32.88 -18.22
C LEU A 453 1.42 -31.87 -18.18
N ALA A 454 1.55 -30.68 -18.74
CA ALA A 454 0.50 -29.66 -18.63
C ALA A 454 -0.72 -30.04 -19.46
N ALA A 455 -1.90 -30.04 -18.85
CA ALA A 455 -3.18 -30.23 -19.53
C ALA A 455 -3.98 -28.93 -19.68
N GLY A 456 -3.43 -27.81 -19.18
CA GLY A 456 -4.06 -26.50 -19.19
C GLY A 456 -5.09 -26.31 -18.08
N VAL A 457 -5.94 -25.29 -18.27
CA VAL A 457 -6.94 -24.89 -17.28
C VAL A 457 -8.19 -25.77 -17.38
N LEU A 458 -8.67 -26.26 -16.25
CA LEU A 458 -9.93 -26.99 -16.13
C LEU A 458 -11.12 -26.04 -15.93
N GLY A 459 -12.25 -26.34 -16.57
CA GLY A 459 -13.54 -25.70 -16.31
C GLY A 459 -14.03 -24.75 -17.41
N ARG A 460 -14.99 -23.89 -17.07
CA ARG A 460 -15.72 -23.05 -18.06
C ARG A 460 -14.83 -22.08 -18.85
N SER A 461 -13.75 -21.62 -18.24
CA SER A 461 -12.75 -20.73 -18.84
C SER A 461 -11.52 -21.48 -19.38
N GLY A 462 -11.55 -22.81 -19.35
CA GLY A 462 -10.41 -23.67 -19.62
C GLY A 462 -10.34 -24.23 -21.04
N THR A 463 -9.46 -25.23 -21.19
CA THR A 463 -9.21 -25.94 -22.45
C THR A 463 -9.96 -27.29 -22.48
N PRO A 464 -10.37 -27.77 -23.66
CA PRO A 464 -10.91 -29.12 -23.81
C PRO A 464 -9.92 -30.22 -23.39
N VAL A 465 -8.62 -29.93 -23.44
CA VAL A 465 -7.54 -30.84 -23.05
C VAL A 465 -7.67 -31.24 -21.57
N ALA A 466 -7.82 -30.27 -20.67
CA ALA A 466 -7.98 -30.51 -19.25
C ALA A 466 -9.25 -31.32 -18.95
N SER A 467 -10.39 -30.94 -19.55
CA SER A 467 -11.65 -31.66 -19.36
C SER A 467 -11.59 -33.11 -19.82
N TRP A 468 -10.90 -33.38 -20.94
CA TRP A 468 -10.71 -34.74 -21.41
C TRP A 468 -9.85 -35.56 -20.44
N CYS A 469 -8.71 -35.01 -19.97
CA CYS A 469 -7.84 -35.71 -19.03
C CYS A 469 -8.58 -36.10 -17.73
N MET A 470 -9.40 -35.20 -17.18
CA MET A 470 -10.21 -35.48 -15.99
C MET A 470 -11.27 -36.57 -16.26
N ASN A 471 -11.87 -36.61 -17.45
CA ASN A 471 -12.90 -37.61 -17.75
C ASN A 471 -12.30 -39.02 -17.91
N GLU A 472 -11.10 -39.12 -18.46
CA GLU A 472 -10.39 -40.39 -18.68
C GLU A 472 -9.58 -40.89 -17.46
N SER A 473 -9.58 -40.13 -16.36
CA SER A 473 -8.86 -40.52 -15.15
C SER A 473 -9.67 -41.53 -14.31
N ASP A 474 -8.98 -42.30 -13.49
CA ASP A 474 -9.58 -43.17 -12.47
C ASP A 474 -9.39 -42.66 -11.03
N LEU A 475 -8.50 -41.69 -10.83
CA LEU A 475 -8.26 -41.03 -9.55
C LEU A 475 -7.88 -39.56 -9.76
N LEU A 476 -8.46 -38.67 -8.96
CA LEU A 476 -8.11 -37.24 -8.92
C LEU A 476 -7.26 -36.95 -7.67
N LEU A 477 -6.02 -36.51 -7.85
CA LEU A 477 -5.18 -35.93 -6.80
C LEU A 477 -5.30 -34.41 -6.85
N VAL A 478 -6.11 -33.84 -5.96
CA VAL A 478 -6.42 -32.42 -5.93
C VAL A 478 -5.58 -31.71 -4.86
N LEU A 479 -4.74 -30.77 -5.27
CA LEU A 479 -3.76 -30.11 -4.41
C LEU A 479 -4.06 -28.60 -4.29
N GLY A 480 -4.50 -28.17 -3.11
CA GLY A 480 -4.72 -26.75 -2.79
C GLY A 480 -5.81 -26.08 -3.63
N ALA A 481 -6.84 -26.83 -4.01
CA ALA A 481 -7.96 -26.35 -4.80
C ALA A 481 -9.27 -26.42 -4.02
N SER A 482 -10.15 -25.50 -4.35
CA SER A 482 -11.31 -25.14 -3.55
C SER A 482 -12.64 -25.52 -4.19
N PHE A 483 -12.63 -26.34 -5.25
CA PHE A 483 -13.81 -26.95 -5.88
C PHE A 483 -14.90 -25.97 -6.32
N ALA A 484 -14.53 -24.73 -6.68
CA ALA A 484 -15.49 -23.77 -7.21
C ALA A 484 -16.22 -24.35 -8.44
N ASN A 485 -17.54 -24.13 -8.54
CA ASN A 485 -18.39 -24.63 -9.64
C ASN A 485 -17.87 -24.26 -11.04
N HIS A 486 -17.12 -23.16 -11.15
CA HIS A 486 -16.49 -22.74 -12.41
C HIS A 486 -15.34 -23.65 -12.87
N THR A 487 -14.65 -24.29 -11.93
CA THR A 487 -13.61 -25.28 -12.23
C THR A 487 -14.23 -26.59 -12.71
N GLY A 488 -15.33 -27.03 -12.09
CA GLY A 488 -16.05 -28.24 -12.52
C GLY A 488 -15.25 -29.53 -12.29
N ILE A 489 -14.57 -29.64 -11.13
CA ILE A 489 -13.95 -30.91 -10.71
C ILE A 489 -15.07 -31.93 -10.50
N SER A 490 -14.98 -33.08 -11.17
CA SER A 490 -16.04 -34.09 -11.14
C SER A 490 -16.09 -34.81 -9.80
N ALA A 491 -17.24 -34.73 -9.12
CA ALA A 491 -17.53 -35.53 -7.91
C ALA A 491 -17.79 -37.03 -8.21
N GLY A 492 -17.87 -37.41 -9.49
CA GLY A 492 -18.10 -38.80 -9.92
C GLY A 492 -16.82 -39.65 -10.04
N LYS A 493 -15.67 -39.12 -9.62
CA LYS A 493 -14.37 -39.80 -9.63
C LYS A 493 -13.85 -39.89 -8.19
N PRO A 494 -13.10 -40.94 -7.81
CA PRO A 494 -12.40 -40.96 -6.54
C PRO A 494 -11.46 -39.75 -6.39
N ILE A 495 -11.47 -39.10 -5.22
CA ILE A 495 -10.71 -37.87 -4.96
C ILE A 495 -9.85 -38.00 -3.70
N ILE A 496 -8.56 -37.74 -3.86
CA ILE A 496 -7.66 -37.37 -2.76
C ILE A 496 -7.54 -35.85 -2.78
N GLN A 497 -8.02 -35.18 -1.74
CA GLN A 497 -7.92 -33.72 -1.63
C GLN A 497 -6.90 -33.35 -0.55
N VAL A 498 -5.83 -32.66 -0.93
CA VAL A 498 -4.83 -32.11 0.00
C VAL A 498 -5.02 -30.60 0.13
N ASP A 499 -5.29 -30.13 1.34
CA ASP A 499 -5.31 -28.70 1.67
C ASP A 499 -4.84 -28.50 3.11
N PHE A 500 -4.30 -27.33 3.43
CA PHE A 500 -3.90 -26.98 4.79
C PHE A 500 -4.97 -26.18 5.53
N ASP A 501 -6.06 -25.80 4.84
CA ASP A 501 -7.26 -25.25 5.44
C ASP A 501 -8.33 -26.34 5.57
N ALA A 502 -8.63 -26.70 6.82
CA ALA A 502 -9.63 -27.70 7.15
C ALA A 502 -11.03 -27.38 6.58
N MET A 503 -11.40 -26.09 6.46
CA MET A 503 -12.69 -25.68 5.91
C MET A 503 -12.77 -25.81 4.38
N THR A 504 -11.65 -26.07 3.71
CA THR A 504 -11.61 -26.30 2.25
C THR A 504 -11.84 -27.76 1.89
N LEU A 505 -11.50 -28.69 2.80
CA LEU A 505 -11.66 -30.13 2.60
C LEU A 505 -13.16 -30.48 2.50
N GLY A 506 -13.57 -31.10 1.38
CA GLY A 506 -14.95 -31.52 1.17
C GLY A 506 -16.00 -30.40 1.20
N LYS A 507 -15.60 -29.13 0.97
CA LYS A 507 -16.44 -27.95 1.24
C LYS A 507 -17.79 -27.95 0.52
N PHE A 508 -17.83 -28.39 -0.74
CA PHE A 508 -19.05 -28.36 -1.56
C PHE A 508 -19.71 -29.73 -1.71
N HIS A 509 -18.92 -30.79 -1.66
CA HIS A 509 -19.35 -32.18 -1.71
C HIS A 509 -18.30 -33.04 -1.01
N PRO A 510 -18.68 -34.22 -0.48
CA PRO A 510 -17.72 -35.15 0.10
C PRO A 510 -16.64 -35.53 -0.93
N VAL A 511 -15.46 -35.85 -0.41
CA VAL A 511 -14.32 -36.40 -1.14
C VAL A 511 -13.92 -37.72 -0.48
N ASP A 512 -13.34 -38.64 -1.25
CA ASP A 512 -13.01 -39.98 -0.76
C ASP A 512 -11.92 -39.98 0.31
N LEU A 513 -10.93 -39.09 0.17
CA LEU A 513 -9.86 -38.92 1.13
C LEU A 513 -9.51 -37.44 1.32
N PRO A 514 -10.03 -36.78 2.37
CA PRO A 514 -9.58 -35.46 2.78
C PRO A 514 -8.26 -35.55 3.55
N VAL A 515 -7.23 -34.82 3.10
CA VAL A 515 -5.88 -34.81 3.66
C VAL A 515 -5.54 -33.41 4.14
N LEU A 516 -5.56 -33.19 5.46
CA LEU A 516 -5.14 -31.93 6.06
C LEU A 516 -3.62 -31.86 6.14
N GLY A 517 -2.99 -30.98 5.36
CA GLY A 517 -1.54 -30.80 5.40
C GLY A 517 -1.00 -29.83 4.36
N GLU A 518 0.27 -29.50 4.50
CA GLU A 518 0.97 -28.63 3.55
C GLU A 518 1.25 -29.38 2.24
N ILE A 519 0.96 -28.73 1.11
CA ILE A 519 0.93 -29.37 -0.22
C ILE A 519 2.31 -29.87 -0.65
N GLY A 520 3.35 -29.05 -0.48
CA GLY A 520 4.72 -29.41 -0.87
C GLY A 520 5.24 -30.59 -0.05
N LEU A 521 5.09 -30.53 1.28
CA LEU A 521 5.51 -31.61 2.18
C LEU A 521 4.75 -32.92 1.89
N THR A 522 3.44 -32.83 1.64
CA THR A 522 2.62 -34.01 1.31
C THR A 522 3.05 -34.61 -0.02
N ALA A 523 3.23 -33.79 -1.07
CA ALA A 523 3.66 -34.25 -2.38
C ALA A 523 5.06 -34.88 -2.35
N GLU A 524 6.00 -34.28 -1.59
CA GLU A 524 7.34 -34.82 -1.41
C GLU A 524 7.32 -36.16 -0.67
N TRP A 525 6.52 -36.27 0.40
CA TRP A 525 6.40 -37.52 1.15
C TRP A 525 5.86 -38.65 0.26
N LEU A 526 4.78 -38.39 -0.48
CA LEU A 526 4.19 -39.35 -1.41
C LEU A 526 5.17 -39.77 -2.50
N TRP A 527 5.92 -38.82 -3.08
CA TRP A 527 6.93 -39.10 -4.10
C TRP A 527 8.05 -40.04 -3.58
N ARG A 528 8.49 -39.85 -2.33
CA ARG A 528 9.50 -40.71 -1.68
C ARG A 528 8.96 -42.10 -1.36
N ALA A 529 7.70 -42.19 -0.94
CA ALA A 529 7.08 -43.43 -0.52
C ALA A 529 6.59 -44.31 -1.68
N LEU A 530 6.32 -43.72 -2.85
CA LEU A 530 5.96 -44.44 -4.06
C LEU A 530 7.18 -45.15 -4.68
N PRO A 531 7.01 -46.39 -5.19
CA PRO A 531 8.05 -47.08 -5.96
C PRO A 531 8.38 -46.32 -7.25
N GLU A 532 9.53 -46.63 -7.87
CA GLU A 532 9.92 -46.04 -9.15
C GLU A 532 8.96 -46.40 -10.29
N ASP A 533 8.51 -47.66 -10.33
CA ASP A 533 7.40 -48.07 -11.19
C ASP A 533 6.10 -48.09 -10.38
N THR A 534 5.24 -47.10 -10.62
CA THR A 534 3.93 -46.99 -9.98
C THR A 534 2.88 -47.88 -10.62
N GLY A 535 3.17 -48.50 -11.77
CA GLY A 535 2.19 -49.24 -12.56
C GLY A 535 1.11 -48.36 -13.20
N SER A 536 1.29 -47.04 -13.20
CA SER A 536 0.43 -46.07 -13.88
C SER A 536 0.70 -46.07 -15.38
N VAL A 537 -0.37 -45.94 -16.17
CA VAL A 537 -0.31 -45.85 -17.63
C VAL A 537 0.40 -44.55 -18.02
N ASP A 538 1.27 -44.62 -19.03
CA ASP A 538 1.84 -43.42 -19.64
C ASP A 538 0.76 -42.67 -20.43
N GLN A 539 0.33 -41.52 -19.90
CA GLN A 539 -0.71 -40.69 -20.48
C GLN A 539 -0.17 -39.60 -21.42
N LEU A 540 1.15 -39.40 -21.47
CA LEU A 540 1.78 -38.28 -22.21
C LEU A 540 1.49 -38.32 -23.72
N PRO A 541 1.52 -39.47 -24.42
CA PRO A 541 1.19 -39.52 -25.84
C PRO A 541 -0.25 -39.05 -26.14
N ALA A 542 -1.21 -39.46 -25.29
CA ALA A 542 -2.60 -39.05 -25.45
C ALA A 542 -2.79 -37.56 -25.13
N LEU A 543 -2.09 -37.04 -24.11
CA LEU A 543 -2.09 -35.63 -23.77
C LEU A 543 -1.54 -34.76 -24.92
N ALA A 544 -0.41 -35.17 -25.52
CA ALA A 544 0.18 -34.48 -26.67
C ALA A 544 -0.78 -34.43 -27.87
N GLU A 545 -1.48 -35.53 -28.14
CA GLU A 545 -2.50 -35.57 -29.20
C GLU A 545 -3.68 -34.64 -28.91
N ARG A 546 -4.13 -34.55 -27.65
CA ARG A 546 -5.19 -33.59 -27.28
C ARG A 546 -4.77 -32.15 -27.46
N TRP A 547 -3.52 -31.81 -27.14
CA TRP A 547 -2.97 -30.48 -27.45
C TRP A 547 -2.91 -30.20 -28.94
N ARG A 548 -2.52 -31.18 -29.76
CA ARG A 548 -2.52 -31.04 -31.22
C ARG A 548 -3.92 -30.73 -31.74
N ILE A 549 -4.93 -31.52 -31.34
CA ILE A 549 -6.34 -31.29 -31.69
C ILE A 549 -6.80 -29.89 -31.26
N TRP A 550 -6.47 -29.47 -30.03
CA TRP A 550 -6.85 -28.16 -29.53
C TRP A 550 -6.17 -27.01 -30.29
N ARG A 551 -4.89 -27.15 -30.64
CA ARG A 551 -4.15 -26.14 -31.40
C ARG A 551 -4.66 -26.02 -32.84
N ASP A 552 -5.03 -27.13 -33.47
CA ASP A 552 -5.68 -27.13 -34.79
C ASP A 552 -7.04 -26.38 -34.75
N GLU A 553 -7.87 -26.67 -33.75
CA GLU A 553 -9.15 -25.96 -33.53
C GLU A 553 -8.93 -24.47 -33.24
N LYS A 554 -7.93 -24.14 -32.42
CA LYS A 554 -7.54 -22.76 -32.13
C LYS A 554 -7.10 -22.03 -33.41
N ALA A 555 -6.34 -22.68 -34.29
CA ALA A 555 -5.97 -22.12 -35.59
C ALA A 555 -7.20 -21.82 -36.46
N ALA A 556 -8.12 -22.77 -36.60
CA ALA A 556 -9.36 -22.58 -37.36
C ALA A 556 -10.25 -21.46 -36.79
N ARG A 557 -10.25 -21.25 -35.46
CA ARG A 557 -10.99 -20.15 -34.83
C ARG A 557 -10.41 -18.77 -35.15
N ARG A 558 -9.09 -18.65 -35.32
CA ARG A 558 -8.42 -17.38 -35.66
C ARG A 558 -8.77 -16.89 -37.06
N GLU A 559 -9.05 -17.81 -37.98
CA GLU A 559 -9.43 -17.50 -39.37
C GLU A 559 -10.84 -16.91 -39.48
N ARG A 560 -11.64 -16.97 -38.41
CA ARG A 560 -12.98 -16.36 -38.41
C ARG A 560 -12.86 -14.85 -38.33
N ASP A 561 -13.44 -14.20 -39.33
CA ASP A 561 -13.56 -12.75 -39.41
C ASP A 561 -14.99 -12.36 -39.83
N ARG A 562 -15.52 -11.31 -39.20
CA ARG A 562 -16.83 -10.72 -39.49
C ARG A 562 -16.72 -9.24 -39.88
N GLY A 563 -15.51 -8.71 -40.01
CA GLY A 563 -15.23 -7.30 -40.30
C GLY A 563 -15.61 -6.36 -39.16
N LYS A 564 -15.69 -6.84 -37.91
CA LYS A 564 -16.13 -6.07 -36.73
C LYS A 564 -15.07 -5.92 -35.64
N GLY A 565 -13.81 -6.16 -35.99
CA GLY A 565 -12.67 -6.06 -35.09
C GLY A 565 -11.89 -7.35 -34.97
N VAL A 566 -10.83 -7.29 -34.16
CA VAL A 566 -9.88 -8.37 -33.91
C VAL A 566 -10.56 -9.54 -33.19
N ASN A 567 -10.27 -10.75 -33.69
CA ASN A 567 -10.67 -12.01 -33.05
C ASN A 567 -9.86 -12.25 -31.77
N SER A 568 -10.54 -12.60 -30.67
CA SER A 568 -9.90 -12.79 -29.36
C SER A 568 -8.86 -13.92 -29.38
N ALA A 569 -9.07 -14.97 -30.16
CA ALA A 569 -8.11 -16.07 -30.29
C ALA A 569 -6.78 -15.59 -30.90
N THR A 570 -6.85 -14.69 -31.89
CA THR A 570 -5.68 -14.08 -32.54
C THR A 570 -4.95 -13.16 -31.56
N LEU A 571 -5.70 -12.29 -30.85
CA LEU A 571 -5.12 -11.40 -29.84
C LEU A 571 -4.35 -12.17 -28.76
N PHE A 572 -4.96 -13.19 -28.14
CA PHE A 572 -4.35 -13.88 -27.01
C PHE A 572 -3.19 -14.79 -27.40
N GLU A 573 -3.16 -15.31 -28.63
CA GLU A 573 -2.00 -16.02 -29.14
C GLU A 573 -0.81 -15.09 -29.36
N ILE A 574 -1.02 -13.94 -30.00
CA ILE A 574 0.04 -12.94 -30.20
C ILE A 574 0.51 -12.40 -28.85
N LEU A 575 -0.40 -12.17 -27.90
CA LEU A 575 -0.03 -11.82 -26.53
C LEU A 575 0.84 -12.90 -25.88
N ALA A 576 0.49 -14.18 -26.01
CA ALA A 576 1.29 -15.28 -25.45
C ALA A 576 2.69 -15.39 -26.09
N GLU A 577 2.83 -14.98 -27.36
CA GLU A 577 4.13 -14.88 -28.03
C GLU A 577 4.97 -13.71 -27.52
N LYS A 578 4.36 -12.52 -27.37
CA LYS A 578 5.07 -11.28 -27.09
C LYS A 578 5.33 -11.01 -25.62
N VAL A 579 4.43 -11.44 -24.73
CA VAL A 579 4.58 -11.22 -23.28
C VAL A 579 5.71 -12.11 -22.74
N PRO A 580 6.72 -11.55 -22.07
CA PRO A 580 7.83 -12.33 -21.52
C PRO A 580 7.35 -13.48 -20.62
N ALA A 581 8.07 -14.60 -20.63
CA ALA A 581 7.70 -15.80 -19.90
C ALA A 581 7.67 -15.60 -18.38
N ASP A 582 8.41 -14.64 -17.84
CA ASP A 582 8.50 -14.33 -16.41
C ASP A 582 7.59 -13.18 -15.97
N ALA A 583 6.83 -12.58 -16.91
CA ALA A 583 5.98 -11.42 -16.67
C ALA A 583 4.86 -11.69 -15.64
N VAL A 584 4.32 -10.61 -15.08
CA VAL A 584 3.09 -10.63 -14.29
C VAL A 584 1.95 -10.13 -15.16
N VAL A 585 0.85 -10.87 -15.20
CA VAL A 585 -0.34 -10.55 -15.99
C VAL A 585 -1.55 -10.41 -15.06
N ALA A 586 -2.05 -9.20 -14.90
CA ALA A 586 -3.32 -8.96 -14.21
C ALA A 586 -4.46 -9.01 -15.23
N VAL A 587 -5.51 -9.79 -14.95
CA VAL A 587 -6.62 -10.00 -15.88
C VAL A 587 -7.94 -9.62 -15.21
N ASP A 588 -8.74 -8.82 -15.92
CA ASP A 588 -10.02 -8.31 -15.43
C ASP A 588 -11.13 -9.34 -15.62
N VAL A 589 -12.33 -9.07 -15.13
CA VAL A 589 -13.47 -9.98 -15.18
C VAL A 589 -14.41 -9.63 -16.35
N GLY A 590 -14.65 -10.60 -17.23
CA GLY A 590 -15.49 -10.43 -18.41
C GLY A 590 -15.22 -11.50 -19.47
N ASN A 591 -15.61 -11.25 -20.72
CA ASN A 591 -15.29 -12.17 -21.82
C ASN A 591 -13.78 -12.25 -22.07
N ASN A 592 -13.06 -11.14 -21.87
CA ASN A 592 -11.59 -11.08 -21.91
C ASN A 592 -10.95 -12.17 -21.03
N THR A 593 -11.47 -12.43 -19.82
CA THR A 593 -10.94 -13.47 -18.91
C THR A 593 -11.15 -14.87 -19.47
N TYR A 594 -12.31 -15.13 -20.09
CA TYR A 594 -12.61 -16.46 -20.65
C TYR A 594 -11.75 -16.74 -21.88
N SER A 595 -11.57 -15.74 -22.74
CA SER A 595 -10.66 -15.81 -23.88
C SER A 595 -9.21 -15.93 -23.43
N PHE A 596 -8.79 -15.21 -22.39
CA PHE A 596 -7.47 -15.36 -21.79
C PHE A 596 -7.23 -16.79 -21.29
N GLY A 597 -8.15 -17.33 -20.47
CA GLY A 597 -8.01 -18.70 -19.95
C GLY A 597 -7.94 -19.78 -21.03
N ARG A 598 -8.63 -19.56 -22.15
CA ARG A 598 -8.74 -20.50 -23.28
C ARG A 598 -7.60 -20.40 -24.29
N TYR A 599 -7.22 -19.20 -24.68
CA TYR A 599 -6.32 -18.98 -25.84
C TYR A 599 -4.92 -18.50 -25.45
N PHE A 600 -4.73 -17.87 -24.29
CA PHE A 600 -3.40 -17.47 -23.83
C PHE A 600 -2.70 -18.70 -23.25
N GLU A 601 -1.70 -19.24 -23.95
CA GLU A 601 -0.88 -20.36 -23.47
C GLU A 601 0.28 -19.81 -22.61
N CYS A 602 0.23 -20.03 -21.30
CA CYS A 602 1.22 -19.51 -20.37
C CYS A 602 2.56 -20.24 -20.53
N ARG A 603 3.67 -19.50 -20.48
CA ARG A 603 5.05 -20.04 -20.52
C ARG A 603 5.81 -19.87 -19.20
N GLY A 604 5.12 -19.40 -18.15
CA GLY A 604 5.68 -19.11 -16.83
C GLY A 604 5.13 -17.85 -16.18
N GLN A 605 4.26 -17.10 -16.88
CA GLN A 605 3.74 -15.83 -16.40
C GLN A 605 2.93 -16.02 -15.12
N ARG A 606 3.08 -15.09 -14.19
CA ARG A 606 2.25 -15.03 -12.98
C ARG A 606 0.94 -14.33 -13.30
N VAL A 607 -0.17 -15.07 -13.17
CA VAL A 607 -1.51 -14.52 -13.43
C VAL A 607 -2.15 -14.03 -12.13
N LEU A 608 -2.65 -12.80 -12.15
CA LEU A 608 -3.45 -12.20 -11.07
C LEU A 608 -4.87 -11.96 -11.60
N MET A 609 -5.88 -12.22 -10.77
CA MET A 609 -7.28 -11.99 -11.10
C MET A 609 -8.10 -11.77 -9.83
N SER A 610 -9.30 -11.19 -9.99
CA SER A 610 -10.35 -11.30 -8.97
C SER A 610 -11.04 -12.66 -9.12
N GLY A 611 -10.53 -13.66 -8.40
CA GLY A 611 -10.87 -15.07 -8.63
C GLY A 611 -12.24 -15.46 -8.08
N TYR A 612 -12.49 -15.13 -6.80
CA TYR A 612 -13.73 -15.50 -6.12
C TYR A 612 -14.81 -14.44 -6.18
N LEU A 613 -14.44 -13.16 -5.96
CA LEU A 613 -15.41 -12.07 -6.01
C LEU A 613 -15.88 -11.82 -7.43
N GLY A 614 -14.99 -12.00 -8.41
CA GLY A 614 -15.31 -11.71 -9.81
C GLY A 614 -15.53 -10.23 -10.06
N SER A 615 -14.75 -9.35 -9.40
CA SER A 615 -14.94 -7.91 -9.52
C SER A 615 -14.39 -7.36 -10.83
N ILE A 616 -15.24 -6.63 -11.55
CA ILE A 616 -14.88 -5.81 -12.71
C ILE A 616 -14.01 -4.64 -12.24
N GLY A 617 -13.04 -4.22 -13.04
CA GLY A 617 -12.14 -3.10 -12.73
C GLY A 617 -10.90 -3.51 -11.93
N PHE A 618 -10.70 -4.81 -11.69
CA PHE A 618 -9.56 -5.32 -10.91
C PHE A 618 -8.21 -5.09 -11.61
N ALA A 619 -8.13 -5.31 -12.92
CA ALA A 619 -6.86 -5.58 -13.60
C ALA A 619 -5.86 -4.43 -13.58
N PHE A 620 -6.31 -3.21 -13.88
CA PHE A 620 -5.40 -2.08 -13.98
C PHE A 620 -4.88 -1.63 -12.59
N PRO A 621 -5.73 -1.44 -11.56
CA PRO A 621 -5.25 -1.21 -10.20
C PRO A 621 -4.37 -2.34 -9.65
N ALA A 622 -4.75 -3.60 -9.86
CA ALA A 622 -3.92 -4.73 -9.42
C ALA A 622 -2.55 -4.76 -10.13
N ALA A 623 -2.47 -4.31 -11.38
CA ALA A 623 -1.19 -4.15 -12.09
C ALA A 623 -0.32 -3.04 -11.50
N MET A 624 -0.90 -1.95 -10.97
CA MET A 624 -0.14 -0.95 -10.21
C MET A 624 0.48 -1.57 -8.95
N GLY A 625 -0.28 -2.38 -8.23
CA GLY A 625 0.21 -3.18 -7.10
C GLY A 625 1.31 -4.17 -7.49
N ALA A 626 1.14 -4.89 -8.60
CA ALA A 626 2.14 -5.80 -9.13
C ALA A 626 3.43 -5.07 -9.54
N TRP A 627 3.31 -3.91 -10.20
CA TRP A 627 4.46 -3.09 -10.59
C TRP A 627 5.27 -2.66 -9.36
N ALA A 628 4.59 -2.15 -8.32
CA ALA A 628 5.21 -1.80 -7.04
C ALA A 628 5.97 -2.99 -6.43
N ALA A 629 5.35 -4.18 -6.44
CA ALA A 629 6.02 -5.41 -6.01
C ALA A 629 7.27 -5.73 -6.83
N THR A 630 7.28 -5.50 -8.16
CA THR A 630 8.49 -5.69 -8.99
C THR A 630 9.61 -4.69 -8.70
N ARG A 631 9.36 -3.63 -7.92
CA ARG A 631 10.38 -2.67 -7.50
C ARG A 631 10.95 -3.04 -6.13
N ALA A 632 10.08 -3.40 -5.18
CA ALA A 632 10.50 -3.73 -3.83
C ALA A 632 10.97 -5.18 -3.63
N GLN A 633 10.29 -6.16 -4.25
CA GLN A 633 10.44 -7.55 -3.88
C GLN A 633 11.49 -8.26 -4.75
N PRO A 634 12.53 -8.89 -4.13
CA PRO A 634 13.60 -9.55 -4.88
C PRO A 634 13.11 -10.60 -5.89
N ASP A 635 12.11 -11.39 -5.50
CA ASP A 635 11.57 -12.51 -6.29
C ASP A 635 10.91 -12.07 -7.62
N TYR A 636 10.52 -10.79 -7.69
CA TYR A 636 9.81 -10.20 -8.82
C TYR A 636 10.56 -9.03 -9.48
N ARG A 637 11.79 -8.75 -9.03
CA ARG A 637 12.52 -7.55 -9.44
C ARG A 637 12.68 -7.50 -10.96
N GLY A 638 12.30 -6.37 -11.56
CA GLY A 638 12.50 -6.12 -12.99
C GLY A 638 11.50 -6.81 -13.93
N ARG A 639 10.61 -7.68 -13.44
CA ARG A 639 9.62 -8.36 -14.29
C ARG A 639 8.69 -7.35 -14.96
N LYS A 640 8.34 -7.59 -16.23
CA LYS A 640 7.35 -6.78 -16.94
C LYS A 640 5.95 -7.04 -16.38
N VAL A 641 5.13 -5.99 -16.33
CA VAL A 641 3.75 -6.06 -15.86
C VAL A 641 2.81 -5.73 -17.00
N VAL A 642 1.89 -6.66 -17.27
CA VAL A 642 0.86 -6.54 -18.29
C VAL A 642 -0.51 -6.59 -17.61
N SER A 643 -1.41 -5.71 -18.01
CA SER A 643 -2.79 -5.69 -17.54
C SER A 643 -3.73 -5.91 -18.71
N VAL A 644 -4.70 -6.82 -18.59
CA VAL A 644 -5.66 -7.14 -19.66
C VAL A 644 -7.08 -6.98 -19.15
N SER A 645 -7.88 -6.11 -19.78
CA SER A 645 -9.28 -5.89 -19.41
C SER A 645 -10.19 -5.80 -20.62
N GLY A 646 -11.50 -5.88 -20.37
CA GLY A 646 -12.47 -5.27 -21.29
C GLY A 646 -12.52 -3.75 -21.10
N ASP A 647 -13.13 -3.06 -22.05
CA ASP A 647 -13.47 -1.63 -22.00
C ASP A 647 -14.31 -1.25 -20.77
N GLY A 648 -15.35 -2.02 -20.45
CA GLY A 648 -16.18 -1.78 -19.26
C GLY A 648 -15.41 -1.90 -17.94
N GLY A 649 -14.38 -2.76 -17.91
CA GLY A 649 -13.51 -2.92 -16.74
C GLY A 649 -12.52 -1.77 -16.58
N PHE A 650 -11.81 -1.42 -17.65
CA PHE A 650 -10.88 -0.27 -17.61
C PHE A 650 -11.62 1.03 -17.31
N GLY A 651 -12.83 1.22 -17.88
CA GLY A 651 -13.64 2.42 -17.69
C GLY A 651 -13.96 2.75 -16.24
N GLN A 652 -13.99 1.78 -15.32
CA GLN A 652 -14.26 2.02 -13.89
C GLN A 652 -13.12 2.76 -13.18
N TYR A 653 -11.88 2.53 -13.59
CA TYR A 653 -10.68 3.08 -12.93
C TYR A 653 -9.70 3.71 -13.93
N MET A 654 -10.17 4.16 -15.11
CA MET A 654 -9.30 4.70 -16.16
C MET A 654 -8.50 5.92 -15.71
N ALA A 655 -9.02 6.71 -14.76
CA ALA A 655 -8.32 7.86 -14.19
C ALA A 655 -7.00 7.49 -13.49
N GLU A 656 -6.85 6.24 -13.03
CA GLU A 656 -5.60 5.73 -12.44
C GLU A 656 -4.48 5.63 -13.45
N PHE A 657 -4.75 5.75 -14.76
CA PHE A 657 -3.68 5.90 -15.75
C PHE A 657 -2.84 7.16 -15.46
N THR A 658 -3.44 8.22 -14.90
CA THR A 658 -2.69 9.41 -14.45
C THR A 658 -1.80 9.10 -13.24
N THR A 659 -2.22 8.20 -12.35
CA THR A 659 -1.39 7.70 -11.24
C THR A 659 -0.20 6.91 -11.80
N ALA A 660 -0.45 6.03 -12.78
CA ALA A 660 0.63 5.28 -13.44
C ALA A 660 1.65 6.22 -14.11
N VAL A 661 1.20 7.33 -14.71
CA VAL A 661 2.10 8.36 -15.28
C VAL A 661 2.88 9.09 -14.18
N GLN A 662 2.20 9.56 -13.13
CA GLN A 662 2.81 10.29 -12.01
C GLN A 662 3.97 9.52 -11.38
N TYR A 663 3.83 8.20 -11.26
CA TYR A 663 4.84 7.32 -10.64
C TYR A 663 5.74 6.60 -11.66
N GLY A 664 5.62 6.90 -12.96
CA GLY A 664 6.44 6.27 -14.01
C GLY A 664 6.25 4.75 -14.11
N MET A 665 5.04 4.25 -13.85
CA MET A 665 4.75 2.82 -13.80
C MET A 665 4.79 2.20 -15.19
N SER A 666 5.84 1.43 -15.49
CA SER A 666 6.02 0.68 -16.74
C SER A 666 5.07 -0.51 -16.85
N ILE A 667 3.78 -0.22 -17.02
CA ILE A 667 2.68 -1.17 -17.18
C ILE A 667 2.21 -1.12 -18.64
N THR A 668 2.15 -2.28 -19.29
CA THR A 668 1.49 -2.40 -20.60
C THR A 668 0.05 -2.86 -20.39
N HIS A 669 -0.90 -1.96 -20.58
CA HIS A 669 -2.33 -2.25 -20.52
C HIS A 669 -2.88 -2.60 -21.90
N VAL A 670 -3.62 -3.70 -22.02
CA VAL A 670 -4.28 -4.15 -23.24
C VAL A 670 -5.78 -4.17 -22.98
N VAL A 671 -6.51 -3.27 -23.64
CA VAL A 671 -7.96 -3.13 -23.51
C VAL A 671 -8.62 -3.79 -24.71
N LEU A 672 -9.49 -4.77 -24.46
CA LEU A 672 -10.39 -5.32 -25.47
C LEU A 672 -11.64 -4.43 -25.53
N ASN A 673 -11.71 -3.56 -26.52
CA ASN A 673 -12.82 -2.64 -26.73
C ASN A 673 -13.79 -3.23 -27.75
N ASN A 674 -14.96 -3.69 -27.30
CA ASN A 674 -16.05 -4.14 -28.17
C ASN A 674 -17.32 -3.29 -27.98
N GLY A 675 -17.25 -2.22 -27.17
CA GLY A 675 -18.38 -1.33 -26.90
C GLY A 675 -19.51 -1.99 -26.13
N GLU A 676 -19.24 -3.05 -25.35
CA GLU A 676 -20.28 -3.86 -24.74
C GLU A 676 -19.82 -4.63 -23.48
N LEU A 677 -20.70 -4.76 -22.49
CA LEU A 677 -20.61 -5.76 -21.43
C LEU A 677 -20.94 -7.16 -22.01
N GLY A 678 -20.12 -7.62 -22.96
CA GLY A 678 -20.44 -8.77 -23.80
C GLY A 678 -20.67 -10.08 -23.04
N LYS A 679 -20.12 -10.22 -21.83
CA LYS A 679 -20.36 -11.39 -20.97
C LYS A 679 -21.82 -11.44 -20.52
N ILE A 680 -22.37 -10.29 -20.14
CA ILE A 680 -23.76 -10.15 -19.72
C ILE A 680 -24.70 -10.37 -20.90
N SER A 681 -24.38 -9.84 -22.08
CA SER A 681 -25.17 -10.08 -23.29
C SER A 681 -25.20 -11.55 -23.68
N LYS A 682 -24.07 -12.26 -23.54
CA LYS A 682 -24.01 -13.71 -23.76
C LYS A 682 -24.90 -14.46 -22.76
N GLU A 683 -24.94 -14.05 -21.50
CA GLU A 683 -25.79 -14.66 -20.47
C GLU A 683 -27.28 -14.35 -20.69
N GLN A 684 -27.63 -13.13 -21.12
CA GLN A 684 -28.99 -12.78 -21.53
C GLN A 684 -29.45 -13.68 -22.68
N ARG A 685 -28.64 -13.82 -23.74
CA ARG A 685 -28.95 -14.73 -24.87
C ARG A 685 -29.09 -16.20 -24.42
N ALA A 686 -28.16 -16.69 -23.58
CA ALA A 686 -28.19 -18.06 -23.08
C ALA A 686 -29.39 -18.35 -22.16
N GLY A 687 -29.86 -17.33 -21.42
CA GLY A 687 -31.07 -17.38 -20.62
C GLY A 687 -32.35 -17.13 -21.40
N HIS A 688 -32.27 -16.97 -22.72
CA HIS A 688 -33.39 -16.63 -23.60
C HIS A 688 -34.07 -15.28 -23.27
N TRP A 689 -33.31 -14.34 -22.69
CA TRP A 689 -33.75 -12.97 -22.42
C TRP A 689 -33.39 -12.03 -23.58
N PRO A 690 -34.16 -10.95 -23.81
CA PRO A 690 -33.72 -9.85 -24.67
C PRO A 690 -32.39 -9.26 -24.16
N VAL A 691 -31.50 -8.89 -25.09
CA VAL A 691 -30.29 -8.15 -24.74
C VAL A 691 -30.67 -6.71 -24.38
N TRP A 692 -30.30 -6.26 -23.18
CA TRP A 692 -30.69 -4.95 -22.66
C TRP A 692 -29.63 -4.36 -21.72
N GLN A 693 -29.32 -3.07 -21.90
CA GLN A 693 -28.41 -2.25 -21.07
C GLN A 693 -26.98 -2.79 -20.91
N THR A 694 -26.44 -3.36 -22.00
CA THR A 694 -25.06 -3.84 -22.05
C THR A 694 -24.17 -3.06 -23.01
N THR A 695 -24.72 -2.21 -23.88
CA THR A 695 -23.94 -1.36 -24.78
C THR A 695 -23.21 -0.25 -24.01
N LEU A 696 -21.94 -0.02 -24.34
CA LEU A 696 -21.07 0.98 -23.75
C LEU A 696 -20.72 2.06 -24.77
N ARG A 697 -20.66 3.32 -24.32
CA ARG A 697 -20.11 4.43 -25.08
C ARG A 697 -18.78 4.84 -24.45
N ASN A 698 -17.69 4.49 -25.12
CA ASN A 698 -16.34 4.72 -24.62
C ASN A 698 -15.70 5.97 -25.25
N PRO A 699 -14.79 6.65 -24.54
CA PRO A 699 -13.82 7.53 -25.20
C PRO A 699 -12.83 6.72 -26.05
N ASP A 700 -12.04 7.39 -26.87
CA ASP A 700 -10.83 6.79 -27.44
C ASP A 700 -9.81 6.59 -26.32
N PHE A 701 -9.62 5.35 -25.87
CA PHE A 701 -8.75 5.05 -24.73
C PHE A 701 -7.27 5.25 -25.08
N ALA A 702 -6.87 5.02 -26.33
CA ALA A 702 -5.51 5.30 -26.78
C ALA A 702 -5.23 6.82 -26.79
N ALA A 703 -6.17 7.65 -27.24
CA ALA A 703 -6.05 9.11 -27.16
C ALA A 703 -6.06 9.59 -25.71
N PHE A 704 -6.91 9.01 -24.85
CA PHE A 704 -6.91 9.28 -23.41
C PHE A 704 -5.54 9.01 -22.77
N ALA A 705 -4.94 7.85 -23.04
CA ALA A 705 -3.61 7.51 -22.52
C ALA A 705 -2.54 8.53 -22.93
N LYS A 706 -2.58 9.02 -24.18
CA LYS A 706 -1.70 10.09 -24.66
C LYS A 706 -1.95 11.40 -23.90
N SER A 707 -3.22 11.77 -23.71
CA SER A 707 -3.58 13.00 -23.00
C SER A 707 -3.14 12.99 -21.54
N CYS A 708 -3.04 11.81 -20.92
CA CYS A 708 -2.50 11.63 -19.57
C CYS A 708 -0.97 11.71 -19.51
N GLY A 709 -0.25 11.65 -20.65
CA GLY A 709 1.22 11.63 -20.70
C GLY A 709 1.86 10.25 -20.88
N GLY A 710 1.07 9.20 -21.17
CA GLY A 710 1.58 7.86 -21.47
C GLY A 710 1.57 7.53 -22.97
N LEU A 711 1.95 6.29 -23.31
CA LEU A 711 1.85 5.78 -24.67
C LEU A 711 0.44 5.23 -24.93
N GLY A 712 -0.23 5.71 -25.99
CA GLY A 712 -1.49 5.14 -26.46
C GLY A 712 -1.38 4.61 -27.89
N ILE A 713 -1.83 3.38 -28.11
CA ILE A 713 -1.87 2.73 -29.43
C ILE A 713 -3.25 2.14 -29.63
N ARG A 714 -3.92 2.54 -30.71
CA ARG A 714 -5.16 1.92 -31.17
C ARG A 714 -4.84 0.87 -32.22
N VAL A 715 -5.53 -0.26 -32.17
CA VAL A 715 -5.43 -1.37 -33.12
C VAL A 715 -6.82 -1.71 -33.62
N ASP A 716 -7.04 -1.52 -34.91
CA ASP A 716 -8.31 -1.83 -35.59
C ASP A 716 -8.21 -3.11 -36.44
N ASN A 717 -6.99 -3.51 -36.86
CA ASN A 717 -6.72 -4.70 -37.67
C ASN A 717 -5.73 -5.67 -36.97
N PRO A 718 -5.98 -7.01 -37.00
CA PRO A 718 -5.04 -8.01 -36.52
C PRO A 718 -3.56 -7.83 -36.93
N ASP A 719 -3.27 -7.37 -38.15
CA ASP A 719 -1.90 -7.23 -38.67
C ASP A 719 -1.07 -6.20 -37.88
N GLU A 720 -1.73 -5.26 -37.19
CA GLU A 720 -1.08 -4.21 -36.41
C GLU A 720 -0.65 -4.68 -35.02
N LEU A 721 -1.22 -5.79 -34.52
CA LEU A 721 -1.03 -6.28 -33.15
C LEU A 721 0.43 -6.53 -32.81
N HIS A 722 1.18 -7.19 -33.69
CA HIS A 722 2.59 -7.51 -33.44
C HIS A 722 3.42 -6.24 -33.23
N GLY A 723 3.20 -5.21 -34.06
CA GLY A 723 3.88 -3.92 -33.98
C GLY A 723 3.48 -3.15 -32.73
N ALA A 724 2.17 -3.08 -32.46
CA ALA A 724 1.62 -2.37 -31.31
C ALA A 724 2.13 -2.95 -29.98
N LEU A 725 2.03 -4.26 -29.78
CA LEU A 725 2.46 -4.93 -28.55
C LEU A 725 3.97 -4.85 -28.36
N LYS A 726 4.77 -5.02 -29.42
CA LYS A 726 6.23 -4.84 -29.34
C LYS A 726 6.59 -3.43 -28.87
N ARG A 727 5.93 -2.41 -29.43
CA ARG A 727 6.19 -1.01 -29.08
C ARG A 727 5.74 -0.68 -27.66
N ALA A 728 4.60 -1.21 -27.23
CA ALA A 728 4.06 -0.99 -25.88
C ALA A 728 4.89 -1.67 -24.79
N LEU A 729 5.35 -2.91 -25.00
CA LEU A 729 6.19 -3.65 -24.04
C LEU A 729 7.60 -3.05 -23.88
N ALA A 730 8.10 -2.41 -24.94
CA ALA A 730 9.40 -1.73 -24.96
C ALA A 730 9.34 -0.30 -24.40
N TYR A 731 8.14 0.25 -24.17
CA TYR A 731 7.99 1.60 -23.64
C TYR A 731 8.31 1.62 -22.14
N GLU A 732 9.22 2.51 -21.74
CA GLU A 732 9.61 2.70 -20.35
C GLU A 732 8.67 3.73 -19.70
N GLY A 733 7.46 3.28 -19.38
CA GLY A 733 6.37 4.07 -18.80
C GLY A 733 5.02 3.38 -19.01
N PRO A 734 3.90 4.00 -18.59
CA PRO A 734 2.59 3.40 -18.81
C PRO A 734 2.21 3.44 -20.30
N ALA A 735 1.84 2.28 -20.83
CA ALA A 735 1.40 2.12 -22.21
C ALA A 735 0.00 1.49 -22.25
N LEU A 736 -0.84 1.93 -23.18
CA LEU A 736 -2.17 1.39 -23.45
C LEU A 736 -2.26 0.96 -24.91
N VAL A 737 -2.65 -0.28 -25.13
CA VAL A 737 -3.01 -0.85 -26.43
C VAL A 737 -4.51 -1.10 -26.42
N GLU A 738 -5.26 -0.23 -27.10
CA GLU A 738 -6.69 -0.37 -27.30
C GLU A 738 -6.91 -1.24 -28.54
N VAL A 739 -7.47 -2.43 -28.35
CA VAL A 739 -7.75 -3.37 -29.43
C VAL A 739 -9.25 -3.39 -29.67
N MET A 740 -9.68 -2.97 -30.86
CA MET A 740 -11.07 -3.12 -31.26
C MET A 740 -11.36 -4.59 -31.51
N THR A 741 -12.33 -5.16 -30.81
CA THR A 741 -12.62 -6.61 -30.83
C THR A 741 -14.06 -6.89 -31.20
N ASP A 742 -14.30 -8.04 -31.86
CA ASP A 742 -15.67 -8.51 -32.13
C ASP A 742 -16.20 -9.30 -30.92
N VAL A 743 -17.30 -8.82 -30.34
CA VAL A 743 -17.99 -9.46 -29.21
C VAL A 743 -18.50 -10.88 -29.51
N GLU A 744 -18.65 -11.26 -30.78
CA GLU A 744 -19.09 -12.62 -31.15
C GLU A 744 -17.93 -13.57 -31.48
N LEU A 745 -16.69 -13.07 -31.58
CA LEU A 745 -15.47 -13.84 -31.84
C LEU A 745 -14.61 -13.96 -30.58
N ILE A 746 -15.18 -14.63 -29.57
CA ILE A 746 -14.63 -14.79 -28.21
C ILE A 746 -13.77 -16.03 -28.03
#